data_AF-A0A3D3UU05-F1
#
_entry.id   AF-A0A3D3UU05-F1
#
_cell.length_a   1.000
_cell.length_b   1.000
_cell.length_c   1.000
_cell.angle_alpha   90.00
_cell.angle_beta   90.00
_cell.angle_gamma   90.00
#
_symmetry.space_group_name_H-M   'P 1'
#
loop_
_entity.id
_entity.type
_entity.pdbx_description
1 polymer ?
#
loop_
_entity_poly.entity_id
_entity_poly.type
_entity_poly.pdbx_seq_one_letter_code
_entity_poly.pdbx_strand_id
1 'polypeptide(L)'
;MTKDTNKKKSTVVLQHGYVRGIPWGFLTMIMIVVASTCPIQAVEARPPYPDVEEMCRESFDEDFLDGVIACGWDALRYRMRDNIYRSNIGRLDDIQLTQFERLLVGDPNDVKKVNEEIISFCRKKQAAIEKAWTEPERRHPAFEVCNYQTELIPLAIIALRVGEQLTPQAHQAIKDVLLAFRPEVADVSPAMYMHAPGYNGGNAHDYLSMLALSAEVTGDPNMKDAAYWGLRRELENLSLSGDMQEFNLLEAHWCGSNGYDAIKAFISDPELSRMAYMIAERIWINRFLTWSAPVERNTEPGSRMAPGAWIGCSGDRMQFATGVEKPIWVNHNFIWGPWQKIQRGGRWPLDDVQGMVPDLPSYLQDIAWRKQYPNELQCSVQLVPWMDKYPKLPSVSNARPEPVLAKYVNYQTKQYAIGSITHAWDASACMVYMSAWWNDSRHEGNAPLGSTKHFCTLYPHYVFNGASFIDRTEMYFENNPNEPVKDEWSRLPGPYTREFAEYGRAGSLQHKNTLIFTYSGRKGDHSGNNLVVDKARRISAGMFLFRWRDGTEGLFVNREPVKSLPTELKPGDWWFIHDGDTYVAVRPLEFTNLRGPCKNTLEQRTHQIVLYQDNYVGETIEGITDEQWIKARSGFIVEMGDIDEYESFENFQKTMLKAEVKENADGFVRHIKYERPGLSMEMKWHCYEEKYLLRQINGVDDPWVEYLYSPEFVVGNSGELHTHDAVLKTTSNETLWLFSCTPSQTYVVYQPHPHRQLPLELDSPIARIESERFPFGKLVARKTADEQLEIEINASFRPFWSSVHWRAEVWKKLGTHPGNILIYTDAEQVTATINGDEMSVNSEIRNRRKVWVIDTYARIPRIRDRVGKRRG
;
A
#
# COMPACT_ATOMS: atom_id res chain seq x y z
N MET A 1 -38.34 -45.90 -26.37
CA MET A 1 -38.32 -46.68 -27.64
C MET A 1 -37.08 -46.26 -28.42
N THR A 2 -35.92 -46.86 -28.19
CA THR A 2 -35.32 -48.04 -28.88
C THR A 2 -35.01 -47.87 -30.37
N LYS A 3 -33.74 -48.22 -30.68
CA LYS A 3 -33.09 -48.57 -31.96
C LYS A 3 -32.43 -47.40 -32.71
N ASP A 4 -31.11 -47.26 -32.82
CA ASP A 4 -30.00 -48.20 -33.12
C ASP A 4 -29.89 -48.57 -34.62
N THR A 5 -28.79 -48.15 -35.27
CA THR A 5 -27.84 -48.95 -36.11
C THR A 5 -27.26 -48.28 -37.37
N ASN A 6 -25.93 -48.44 -37.47
CA ASN A 6 -25.10 -48.85 -38.62
C ASN A 6 -24.42 -47.85 -39.59
N LYS A 7 -23.10 -47.72 -39.36
CA LYS A 7 -21.97 -48.17 -40.22
C LYS A 7 -22.01 -47.88 -41.73
N LYS A 8 -20.93 -47.25 -42.22
CA LYS A 8 -20.08 -47.79 -43.31
C LYS A 8 -18.65 -47.25 -43.27
N LYS A 9 -17.69 -48.18 -43.37
CA LYS A 9 -16.25 -48.00 -43.61
C LYS A 9 -16.01 -47.83 -45.11
N SER A 10 -15.01 -47.04 -45.48
CA SER A 10 -14.30 -47.17 -46.76
C SER A 10 -12.81 -46.93 -46.56
N THR A 11 -12.05 -47.98 -46.87
CA THR A 11 -10.59 -48.08 -46.87
C THR A 11 -10.08 -47.65 -48.24
N VAL A 12 -9.06 -46.81 -48.31
CA VAL A 12 -8.26 -46.58 -49.53
C VAL A 12 -6.79 -46.85 -49.23
N VAL A 13 -6.23 -47.67 -50.11
CA VAL A 13 -4.87 -48.20 -50.17
C VAL A 13 -3.93 -47.13 -50.71
N LEU A 14 -2.73 -46.97 -50.14
CA LEU A 14 -1.62 -46.26 -50.79
C LEU A 14 -0.35 -47.12 -50.79
N GLN A 15 0.17 -47.29 -52.01
CA GLN A 15 1.29 -48.12 -52.39
C GLN A 15 2.64 -47.51 -51.99
N HIS A 16 3.59 -48.42 -51.76
CA HIS A 16 5.03 -48.16 -51.64
C HIS A 16 5.65 -47.74 -52.98
N GLY A 17 6.60 -46.80 -52.92
CA GLY A 17 7.57 -46.50 -53.99
C GLY A 17 8.88 -46.00 -53.38
N TYR A 18 9.90 -46.87 -53.38
CA TYR A 18 11.28 -46.61 -52.97
C TYR A 18 12.09 -46.14 -54.18
N VAL A 19 12.85 -45.02 -54.09
CA VAL A 19 14.12 -44.81 -54.83
C VAL A 19 15.09 -43.97 -53.96
N ARG A 20 16.37 -44.36 -54.00
CA ARG A 20 17.52 -43.99 -53.15
C ARG A 20 18.35 -42.80 -53.70
N GLY A 21 19.14 -42.15 -52.81
CA GLY A 21 20.44 -41.49 -53.09
C GLY A 21 20.58 -40.01 -52.61
N ILE A 22 20.99 -39.69 -51.37
CA ILE A 22 22.36 -39.34 -50.82
C ILE A 22 22.93 -37.98 -51.33
N PRO A 23 23.66 -37.12 -50.53
CA PRO A 23 23.88 -37.01 -49.06
C PRO A 23 23.48 -35.60 -48.49
N TRP A 24 22.76 -35.47 -47.37
CA TRP A 24 23.24 -35.38 -45.98
C TRP A 24 24.64 -34.80 -45.73
N GLY A 25 24.68 -33.54 -45.30
CA GLY A 25 25.81 -32.94 -44.58
C GLY A 25 26.08 -31.50 -45.01
N PHE A 26 25.30 -30.54 -44.50
CA PHE A 26 25.74 -29.15 -44.19
C PHE A 26 24.61 -28.23 -43.69
N LEU A 27 23.33 -28.61 -43.83
CA LEU A 27 22.19 -27.73 -43.55
C LEU A 27 21.50 -27.91 -42.19
N THR A 28 22.01 -28.78 -41.31
CA THR A 28 21.42 -29.04 -39.98
C THR A 28 22.15 -28.35 -38.82
N MET A 29 23.23 -27.61 -39.08
CA MET A 29 24.02 -26.92 -38.04
C MET A 29 23.64 -25.45 -37.80
N ILE A 30 22.74 -24.85 -38.60
CA ILE A 30 22.34 -23.43 -38.45
C ILE A 30 20.91 -23.27 -37.89
N MET A 31 20.14 -24.36 -37.76
CA MET A 31 18.81 -24.35 -37.12
C MET A 31 18.82 -24.84 -35.64
N ILE A 32 20.00 -24.96 -35.03
CA ILE A 32 20.18 -25.37 -33.61
C ILE A 32 20.82 -24.24 -32.76
N VAL A 33 20.73 -22.98 -33.22
CA VAL A 33 21.22 -21.80 -32.45
C VAL A 33 20.09 -20.82 -32.07
N VAL A 34 18.82 -21.10 -32.40
CA VAL A 34 17.67 -20.20 -32.09
C VAL A 34 16.59 -20.86 -31.20
N ALA A 35 16.88 -21.96 -30.50
CA ALA A 35 15.89 -22.62 -29.63
C ALA A 35 16.45 -23.08 -28.28
N SER A 36 17.28 -22.24 -27.67
CA SER A 36 17.77 -22.41 -26.29
C SER A 36 17.35 -21.23 -25.40
N THR A 37 16.16 -20.68 -25.61
CA THR A 37 15.45 -19.93 -24.58
C THR A 37 14.60 -20.95 -23.82
N CYS A 38 14.88 -21.12 -22.53
CA CYS A 38 14.01 -21.89 -21.64
C CYS A 38 12.58 -21.35 -21.78
N PRO A 39 11.54 -22.20 -21.90
CA PRO A 39 10.25 -21.78 -21.44
C PRO A 39 10.36 -21.71 -19.92
N ILE A 40 10.50 -20.50 -19.40
CA ILE A 40 9.89 -20.10 -18.13
C ILE A 40 8.45 -20.66 -18.17
N GLN A 41 7.98 -21.20 -17.03
CA GLN A 41 6.66 -21.78 -16.79
C GLN A 41 5.64 -21.51 -17.91
N ALA A 42 4.95 -22.58 -18.35
CA ALA A 42 3.63 -22.37 -18.92
C ALA A 42 2.79 -21.69 -17.83
N VAL A 43 2.81 -20.36 -17.84
CA VAL A 43 1.88 -19.49 -17.15
C VAL A 43 0.53 -20.06 -17.55
N GLU A 44 -0.27 -20.52 -16.58
CA GLU A 44 -1.69 -20.76 -16.84
C GLU A 44 -2.17 -19.59 -17.68
N ALA A 45 -2.76 -19.86 -18.84
CA ALA A 45 -3.10 -18.83 -19.81
C ALA A 45 -3.85 -17.73 -19.06
N ARG A 46 -3.15 -16.61 -18.79
CA ARG A 46 -3.72 -15.52 -18.00
C ARG A 46 -5.04 -15.18 -18.67
N PRO A 47 -6.14 -15.02 -17.91
CA PRO A 47 -7.44 -14.80 -18.52
C PRO A 47 -7.33 -13.65 -19.54
N PRO A 48 -8.02 -13.76 -20.67
CA PRO A 48 -7.97 -12.74 -21.71
C PRO A 48 -8.28 -11.39 -21.08
N TYR A 49 -7.55 -10.38 -21.52
CA TYR A 49 -7.77 -9.00 -21.09
C TYR A 49 -9.25 -8.61 -21.31
N PRO A 50 -9.86 -7.75 -20.47
CA PRO A 50 -11.26 -7.36 -20.65
C PRO A 50 -11.54 -6.88 -22.08
N ASP A 51 -12.62 -7.38 -22.69
CA ASP A 51 -13.01 -7.06 -24.05
C ASP A 51 -13.50 -5.61 -24.12
N VAL A 52 -12.72 -4.75 -24.79
CA VAL A 52 -13.01 -3.32 -24.92
C VAL A 52 -14.29 -3.06 -25.70
N GLU A 53 -14.58 -3.86 -26.73
CA GLU A 53 -15.80 -3.68 -27.52
C GLU A 53 -17.04 -4.04 -26.72
N GLU A 54 -16.97 -5.12 -25.94
CA GLU A 54 -18.05 -5.50 -25.02
C GLU A 54 -18.31 -4.39 -23.99
N MET A 55 -17.25 -3.88 -23.36
CA MET A 55 -17.33 -2.79 -22.37
C MET A 55 -17.99 -1.52 -22.93
N CYS A 56 -17.75 -1.20 -24.21
CA CYS A 56 -18.37 -0.06 -24.88
C CYS A 56 -19.85 -0.29 -25.26
N ARG A 57 -20.29 -1.53 -25.45
CA ARG A 57 -21.71 -1.86 -25.75
C ARG A 57 -22.60 -1.86 -24.53
N GLU A 58 -22.04 -2.04 -23.34
CA GLU A 58 -22.78 -2.02 -22.08
C GLU A 58 -23.26 -0.61 -21.70
N SER A 59 -24.49 -0.54 -21.16
CA SER A 59 -25.11 0.71 -20.70
C SER A 59 -24.32 1.36 -19.54
N PHE A 60 -24.24 2.69 -19.55
CA PHE A 60 -23.72 3.52 -18.45
C PHE A 60 -24.89 4.22 -17.73
N ASP A 61 -25.84 3.43 -17.24
CA ASP A 61 -27.06 3.89 -16.56
C ASP A 61 -26.84 4.13 -15.04
N GLU A 62 -27.93 4.35 -14.30
CA GLU A 62 -27.89 4.61 -12.86
C GLU A 62 -27.22 3.47 -12.08
N ASP A 63 -27.44 2.21 -12.48
CA ASP A 63 -26.85 1.04 -11.80
C ASP A 63 -25.31 1.05 -11.92
N PHE A 64 -24.78 1.48 -13.07
CA PHE A 64 -23.34 1.68 -13.23
C PHE A 64 -22.79 2.78 -12.31
N LEU A 65 -23.52 3.88 -12.15
CA LEU A 65 -23.10 5.03 -11.33
C LEU A 65 -23.20 4.75 -9.81
N ASP A 66 -24.06 3.81 -9.41
CA ASP A 66 -24.21 3.37 -8.02
C ASP A 66 -23.08 2.45 -7.53
N GLY A 67 -22.23 1.98 -8.45
CA GLY A 67 -21.09 1.12 -8.15
C GLY A 67 -21.41 -0.38 -8.25
N VAL A 68 -20.38 -1.21 -8.13
CA VAL A 68 -20.48 -2.67 -8.30
C VAL A 68 -19.84 -3.42 -7.14
N ILE A 69 -20.20 -4.68 -6.94
CA ILE A 69 -19.47 -5.62 -6.07
C ILE A 69 -18.53 -6.43 -6.97
N ALA A 70 -17.23 -6.22 -6.85
CA ALA A 70 -16.25 -6.81 -7.76
C ALA A 70 -14.93 -7.17 -7.04
N CYS A 71 -14.20 -8.09 -7.64
CA CYS A 71 -12.83 -8.43 -7.27
C CYS A 71 -12.03 -8.87 -8.51
N GLY A 72 -10.70 -8.96 -8.38
CA GLY A 72 -9.85 -9.49 -9.44
C GLY A 72 -10.07 -8.81 -10.78
N TRP A 73 -10.30 -9.63 -11.80
CA TRP A 73 -10.54 -9.20 -13.18
C TRP A 73 -11.83 -8.39 -13.35
N ASP A 74 -12.88 -8.66 -12.57
CA ASP A 74 -14.13 -7.90 -12.63
C ASP A 74 -13.94 -6.47 -12.11
N ALA A 75 -13.09 -6.30 -11.10
CA ALA A 75 -12.74 -4.98 -10.58
C ALA A 75 -11.92 -4.18 -11.60
N LEU A 76 -10.97 -4.83 -12.30
CA LEU A 76 -10.23 -4.20 -13.40
C LEU A 76 -11.19 -3.81 -14.53
N ARG A 77 -12.09 -4.70 -14.93
CA ARG A 77 -13.10 -4.44 -15.96
C ARG A 77 -13.96 -3.23 -15.61
N TYR A 78 -14.46 -3.15 -14.38
CA TYR A 78 -15.25 -2.00 -13.94
C TYR A 78 -14.43 -0.70 -13.96
N ARG A 79 -13.18 -0.72 -13.50
CA ARG A 79 -12.27 0.44 -13.57
C ARG A 79 -12.08 0.92 -15.01
N MET A 80 -11.82 0.00 -15.94
CA MET A 80 -11.68 0.33 -17.36
C MET A 80 -12.96 0.95 -17.94
N ARG A 81 -14.14 0.40 -17.58
CA ARG A 81 -15.43 0.99 -17.96
C ARG A 81 -15.61 2.40 -17.38
N ASP A 82 -15.23 2.63 -16.13
CA ASP A 82 -15.23 3.97 -15.51
C ASP A 82 -14.32 4.95 -16.25
N ASN A 83 -13.11 4.52 -16.62
CA ASN A 83 -12.20 5.34 -17.41
C ASN A 83 -12.76 5.68 -18.81
N ILE A 84 -13.42 4.72 -19.48
CA ILE A 84 -14.12 4.95 -20.75
C ILE A 84 -15.26 5.96 -20.55
N TYR A 85 -16.12 5.75 -19.55
CA TYR A 85 -17.24 6.65 -19.24
C TYR A 85 -16.76 8.08 -19.01
N ARG A 86 -15.80 8.26 -18.09
CA ARG A 86 -15.31 9.58 -17.66
C ARG A 86 -14.59 10.34 -18.77
N SER A 87 -13.91 9.63 -19.68
CA SER A 87 -13.26 10.22 -20.84
C SER A 87 -14.25 10.66 -21.92
N ASN A 88 -15.45 10.08 -21.93
CA ASN A 88 -16.47 10.26 -22.96
C ASN A 88 -17.77 10.89 -22.43
N ILE A 89 -17.73 11.58 -21.28
CA ILE A 89 -18.91 12.29 -20.74
C ILE A 89 -19.45 13.28 -21.78
N GLY A 90 -20.73 13.09 -22.12
CA GLY A 90 -21.46 13.84 -23.15
C GLY A 90 -21.18 13.39 -24.59
N ARG A 91 -20.51 12.24 -24.78
CA ARG A 91 -20.19 11.63 -26.09
C ARG A 91 -20.31 10.10 -26.05
N LEU A 92 -21.20 9.54 -25.23
CA LEU A 92 -21.34 8.09 -25.09
C LEU A 92 -21.86 7.41 -26.37
N ASP A 93 -22.47 8.18 -27.29
CA ASP A 93 -22.85 7.71 -28.63
C ASP A 93 -21.67 7.66 -29.63
N ASP A 94 -20.51 8.24 -29.28
CA ASP A 94 -19.28 8.30 -30.11
C ASP A 94 -18.03 8.17 -29.21
N ILE A 95 -17.87 6.97 -28.64
CA ILE A 95 -16.78 6.66 -27.70
C ILE A 95 -15.43 6.73 -28.41
N GLN A 96 -14.52 7.55 -27.86
CA GLN A 96 -13.13 7.64 -28.32
C GLN A 96 -12.24 6.73 -27.46
N LEU A 97 -11.56 5.78 -28.10
CA LEU A 97 -10.63 4.83 -27.45
C LEU A 97 -9.19 5.35 -27.38
N THR A 98 -8.40 4.88 -26.40
CA THR A 98 -6.96 5.20 -26.26
C THR A 98 -6.14 4.51 -27.33
N GLN A 99 -4.88 4.91 -27.48
CA GLN A 99 -3.91 4.14 -28.27
C GLN A 99 -3.84 2.68 -27.81
N PHE A 100 -3.80 2.43 -26.50
CA PHE A 100 -3.71 1.09 -25.94
C PHE A 100 -4.97 0.25 -26.25
N GLU A 101 -6.16 0.79 -26.00
CA GLU A 101 -7.44 0.13 -26.30
C GLU A 101 -7.61 -0.14 -27.80
N ARG A 102 -7.21 0.79 -28.68
CA ARG A 102 -7.24 0.59 -30.14
C ARG A 102 -6.29 -0.53 -30.59
N LEU A 103 -5.11 -0.62 -29.98
CA LEU A 103 -4.18 -1.73 -30.22
C LEU A 103 -4.74 -3.07 -29.70
N LEU A 104 -5.47 -3.07 -28.59
CA LEU A 104 -6.13 -4.26 -28.05
C LEU A 104 -7.29 -4.75 -28.92
N VAL A 105 -8.13 -3.83 -29.42
CA VAL A 105 -9.21 -4.15 -30.38
C VAL A 105 -8.61 -4.73 -31.67
N GLY A 106 -7.48 -4.18 -32.12
CA GLY A 106 -6.74 -4.75 -33.24
C GLY A 106 -7.33 -4.47 -34.62
N ASP A 107 -8.20 -3.45 -34.76
CA ASP A 107 -8.65 -3.02 -36.09
C ASP A 107 -7.45 -2.56 -36.94
N PRO A 108 -7.25 -3.07 -38.16
CA PRO A 108 -6.05 -2.79 -38.95
C PRO A 108 -5.80 -1.31 -39.25
N ASN A 109 -6.86 -0.51 -39.44
CA ASN A 109 -6.71 0.92 -39.71
C ASN A 109 -6.30 1.67 -38.45
N ASP A 110 -6.89 1.29 -37.32
CA ASP A 110 -6.53 1.85 -36.02
C ASP A 110 -5.13 1.46 -35.58
N VAL A 111 -4.73 0.19 -35.70
CA VAL A 111 -3.37 -0.28 -35.42
C VAL A 111 -2.36 0.52 -36.25
N LYS A 112 -2.61 0.70 -37.55
CA LYS A 112 -1.75 1.51 -38.42
C LYS A 112 -1.66 2.95 -37.93
N LYS A 113 -2.80 3.59 -37.64
CA LYS A 113 -2.85 4.99 -37.20
C LYS A 113 -2.19 5.18 -35.82
N VAL A 114 -2.39 4.26 -34.88
CA VAL A 114 -1.71 4.30 -33.57
C VAL A 114 -0.20 4.16 -33.72
N ASN A 115 0.28 3.30 -34.61
CA ASN A 115 1.71 3.21 -34.92
C ASN A 115 2.28 4.54 -35.43
N GLU A 116 1.56 5.24 -36.32
CA GLU A 116 1.94 6.58 -36.80
C GLU A 116 1.94 7.62 -35.67
N GLU A 117 0.93 7.60 -34.80
CA GLU A 117 0.83 8.45 -33.61
C GLU A 117 2.01 8.23 -32.64
N ILE A 118 2.32 6.97 -32.31
CA ILE A 118 3.44 6.59 -31.43
C ILE A 118 4.76 7.08 -32.02
N ILE A 119 5.03 6.81 -33.30
CA ILE A 119 6.27 7.26 -33.95
C ILE A 119 6.40 8.78 -33.89
N SER A 120 5.33 9.51 -34.21
CA SER A 120 5.32 10.97 -34.16
C SER A 120 5.55 11.49 -32.75
N PHE A 121 4.91 10.90 -31.74
CA PHE A 121 5.07 11.25 -30.34
C PHE A 121 6.51 11.01 -29.86
N CYS A 122 7.02 9.80 -30.04
CA CYS A 122 8.36 9.39 -29.63
C CYS A 122 9.44 10.29 -30.26
N ARG A 123 9.37 10.56 -31.57
CA ARG A 123 10.35 11.44 -32.24
C ARG A 123 10.31 12.88 -31.72
N LYS A 124 9.11 13.42 -31.50
CA LYS A 124 8.95 14.76 -30.94
C LYS A 124 9.54 14.84 -29.53
N LYS A 125 9.27 13.84 -28.69
CA LYS A 125 9.75 13.78 -27.31
C LYS A 125 11.25 13.53 -27.23
N GLN A 126 11.77 12.62 -28.04
CA GLN A 126 13.20 12.39 -28.19
C GLN A 126 13.94 13.70 -28.51
N ALA A 127 13.50 14.44 -29.54
CA ALA A 127 14.14 15.71 -29.90
C ALA A 127 14.07 16.75 -28.77
N ALA A 128 12.96 16.81 -28.01
CA ALA A 128 12.84 17.71 -26.88
C ALA A 128 13.79 17.32 -25.73
N ILE A 129 13.90 16.02 -25.43
CA ILE A 129 14.79 15.48 -24.40
C ILE A 129 16.26 15.70 -24.78
N GLU A 130 16.65 15.33 -26.01
CA GLU A 130 18.02 15.53 -26.52
C GLU A 130 18.42 17.01 -26.49
N LYS A 131 17.50 17.91 -26.87
CA LYS A 131 17.74 19.35 -26.75
C LYS A 131 17.93 19.76 -25.28
N ALA A 132 17.07 19.31 -24.38
CA ALA A 132 17.17 19.65 -22.96
C ALA A 132 18.52 19.22 -22.37
N TRP A 133 19.06 18.06 -22.75
CA TRP A 133 20.40 17.60 -22.34
C TRP A 133 21.54 18.52 -22.78
N THR A 134 21.34 19.37 -23.78
CA THR A 134 22.33 20.36 -24.24
C THR A 134 22.21 21.73 -23.54
N GLU A 135 21.19 21.93 -22.71
CA GLU A 135 20.87 23.18 -22.00
C GLU A 135 21.45 23.12 -20.56
N PRO A 136 22.67 23.66 -20.30
CA PRO A 136 23.39 23.49 -19.03
C PRO A 136 22.71 24.14 -17.81
N GLU A 137 21.75 25.04 -18.04
CA GLU A 137 20.96 25.71 -17.00
C GLU A 137 19.87 24.83 -16.39
N ARG A 138 19.50 23.72 -17.06
CA ARG A 138 18.46 22.82 -16.54
C ARG A 138 19.01 21.96 -15.44
N ARG A 139 18.30 21.93 -14.32
CA ARG A 139 18.65 21.08 -13.19
C ARG A 139 18.27 19.63 -13.44
N HIS A 140 17.13 19.40 -14.11
CA HIS A 140 16.65 18.07 -14.45
C HIS A 140 16.23 17.96 -15.92
N PRO A 141 17.20 17.94 -16.87
CA PRO A 141 16.97 18.15 -18.30
C PRO A 141 15.83 17.34 -18.91
N ALA A 142 15.85 16.01 -18.76
CA ALA A 142 14.84 15.14 -19.36
C ALA A 142 13.48 15.22 -18.66
N PHE A 143 13.46 15.30 -17.33
CA PHE A 143 12.23 15.35 -16.52
C PHE A 143 11.41 16.63 -16.78
N GLU A 144 12.08 17.76 -16.97
CA GLU A 144 11.43 19.05 -17.21
C GLU A 144 10.66 19.10 -18.55
N VAL A 145 10.98 18.22 -19.51
CA VAL A 145 10.37 18.21 -20.85
C VAL A 145 9.60 16.92 -21.18
N CYS A 146 9.74 15.89 -20.33
CA CYS A 146 9.08 14.61 -20.48
C CYS A 146 8.68 14.01 -19.12
N ASN A 147 7.38 13.71 -18.98
CA ASN A 147 6.86 13.09 -17.77
C ASN A 147 6.91 11.56 -17.92
N TYR A 148 7.88 10.92 -17.27
CA TYR A 148 8.08 9.48 -17.39
C TYR A 148 6.87 8.65 -16.91
N GLN A 149 6.16 9.08 -15.86
CA GLN A 149 4.98 8.37 -15.31
C GLN A 149 3.88 8.30 -16.37
N THR A 150 3.57 9.42 -17.01
CA THR A 150 2.41 9.50 -17.90
C THR A 150 2.74 9.28 -19.37
N GLU A 151 4.02 9.36 -19.75
CA GLU A 151 4.45 9.28 -21.14
C GLU A 151 5.34 8.06 -21.44
N LEU A 152 6.32 7.75 -20.59
CA LEU A 152 7.36 6.74 -20.94
C LEU A 152 7.06 5.34 -20.42
N ILE A 153 6.60 5.20 -19.17
CA ILE A 153 6.18 3.89 -18.63
C ILE A 153 5.08 3.29 -19.52
N PRO A 154 4.04 4.03 -19.97
CA PRO A 154 3.07 3.52 -20.94
C PRO A 154 3.68 2.98 -22.23
N LEU A 155 4.66 3.68 -22.80
CA LEU A 155 5.32 3.23 -24.03
C LEU A 155 6.11 1.94 -23.80
N ALA A 156 6.79 1.82 -22.66
CA ALA A 156 7.49 0.60 -22.30
C ALA A 156 6.51 -0.59 -22.15
N ILE A 157 5.38 -0.38 -21.47
CA ILE A 157 4.34 -1.40 -21.33
C ILE A 157 3.74 -1.77 -22.69
N ILE A 158 3.42 -0.80 -23.56
CA ILE A 158 2.91 -1.06 -24.92
C ILE A 158 3.89 -1.94 -25.70
N ALA A 159 5.20 -1.65 -25.65
CA ALA A 159 6.22 -2.42 -26.33
C ALA A 159 6.36 -3.86 -25.80
N LEU A 160 6.25 -4.05 -24.48
CA LEU A 160 6.37 -5.36 -23.83
C LEU A 160 5.11 -6.21 -23.94
N ARG A 161 3.94 -5.57 -23.97
CA ARG A 161 2.65 -6.26 -23.85
C ARG A 161 1.98 -6.56 -25.18
N VAL A 162 1.92 -5.56 -26.07
CA VAL A 162 1.26 -5.64 -27.39
C VAL A 162 2.27 -5.38 -28.51
N GLY A 163 3.52 -5.76 -28.28
CA GLY A 163 4.62 -5.54 -29.21
C GLY A 163 4.38 -6.17 -30.58
N GLU A 164 3.57 -7.22 -30.67
CA GLU A 164 3.15 -7.84 -31.92
C GLU A 164 2.27 -6.95 -32.80
N GLN A 165 1.56 -5.97 -32.21
CA GLN A 165 0.76 -4.97 -32.92
C GLN A 165 1.60 -3.76 -33.38
N LEU A 166 2.86 -3.66 -32.93
CA LEU A 166 3.75 -2.57 -33.29
C LEU A 166 4.58 -2.91 -34.52
N THR A 167 4.65 -1.95 -35.43
CA THR A 167 5.60 -1.96 -36.55
C THR A 167 7.04 -1.90 -36.02
N PRO A 168 8.03 -2.44 -36.77
CA PRO A 168 9.44 -2.30 -36.41
C PRO A 168 9.88 -0.84 -36.18
N GLN A 169 9.30 0.11 -36.92
CA GLN A 169 9.59 1.53 -36.78
C GLN A 169 9.03 2.11 -35.47
N ALA A 170 7.84 1.69 -35.04
CA ALA A 170 7.28 2.10 -33.75
C ALA A 170 8.08 1.51 -32.58
N HIS A 171 8.46 0.23 -32.67
CA HIS A 171 9.38 -0.41 -31.71
C HIS A 171 10.68 0.38 -31.57
N GLN A 172 11.31 0.72 -32.69
CA GLN A 172 12.56 1.48 -32.66
C GLN A 172 12.35 2.89 -32.07
N ALA A 173 11.27 3.59 -32.44
CA ALA A 173 10.99 4.92 -31.91
C ALA A 173 10.76 4.91 -30.38
N ILE A 174 10.10 3.88 -29.84
CA ILE A 174 9.97 3.69 -28.39
C ILE A 174 11.35 3.48 -27.76
N LYS A 175 12.18 2.58 -28.31
CA LYS A 175 13.54 2.36 -27.80
C LYS A 175 14.36 3.64 -27.80
N ASP A 176 14.33 4.39 -28.89
CA ASP A 176 15.11 5.62 -29.05
C ASP A 176 14.71 6.69 -28.03
N VAL A 177 13.41 6.89 -27.77
CA VAL A 177 12.97 7.88 -26.76
C VAL A 177 13.32 7.45 -25.33
N LEU A 178 13.25 6.15 -25.01
CA LEU A 178 13.64 5.62 -23.70
C LEU A 178 15.16 5.78 -23.48
N LEU A 179 15.98 5.49 -24.50
CA LEU A 179 17.42 5.72 -24.49
C LEU A 179 17.77 7.21 -24.34
N ALA A 180 17.05 8.09 -25.03
CA ALA A 180 17.26 9.54 -24.93
C ALA A 180 16.95 10.09 -23.54
N PHE A 181 15.96 9.51 -22.83
CA PHE A 181 15.59 9.92 -21.48
C PHE A 181 16.71 9.67 -20.46
N ARG A 182 17.52 8.63 -20.65
CA ARG A 182 18.65 8.24 -19.76
C ARG A 182 18.24 8.04 -18.30
N PRO A 183 17.27 7.16 -17.97
CA PRO A 183 16.80 6.92 -16.60
C PRO A 183 17.88 6.36 -15.66
N GLU A 184 19.06 6.00 -16.13
CA GLU A 184 20.17 5.57 -15.29
C GLU A 184 20.94 6.73 -14.62
N VAL A 185 20.71 7.98 -15.04
CA VAL A 185 21.50 9.13 -14.56
C VAL A 185 20.86 9.87 -13.39
N ALA A 186 21.69 10.38 -12.48
CA ALA A 186 21.26 11.05 -11.24
C ALA A 186 20.55 12.40 -11.45
N ASP A 187 20.63 12.98 -12.65
CA ASP A 187 20.06 14.30 -12.97
C ASP A 187 18.57 14.24 -13.33
N VAL A 188 17.91 13.08 -13.25
CA VAL A 188 16.44 13.02 -13.27
C VAL A 188 15.94 13.25 -11.85
N SER A 189 15.00 14.19 -11.61
CA SER A 189 14.54 14.58 -10.25
C SER A 189 14.28 13.42 -9.27
N PRO A 190 13.75 12.25 -9.69
CA PRO A 190 13.57 11.09 -8.82
C PRO A 190 14.79 10.17 -8.70
N ALA A 191 15.81 10.27 -9.55
CA ALA A 191 17.04 9.49 -9.46
C ALA A 191 17.81 9.76 -8.15
N MET A 192 17.68 10.98 -7.60
CA MET A 192 18.14 11.30 -6.25
C MET A 192 17.51 10.38 -5.18
N TYR A 193 16.28 9.91 -5.40
CA TYR A 193 15.59 8.97 -4.50
C TYR A 193 16.11 7.53 -4.61
N MET A 194 16.81 7.15 -5.70
CA MET A 194 17.56 5.87 -5.71
C MET A 194 18.63 5.82 -4.60
N HIS A 195 19.12 6.98 -4.16
CA HIS A 195 20.08 7.12 -3.06
C HIS A 195 19.41 7.33 -1.69
N ALA A 196 18.07 7.44 -1.66
CA ALA A 196 17.26 7.49 -0.45
C ALA A 196 16.04 6.56 -0.62
N PRO A 197 16.23 5.23 -0.66
CA PRO A 197 15.15 4.27 -0.91
C PRO A 197 14.04 4.43 0.15
N GLY A 198 12.79 4.24 -0.25
CA GLY A 198 11.61 4.58 0.55
C GLY A 198 11.22 6.06 0.59
N TYR A 199 12.09 7.01 0.21
CA TYR A 199 11.78 8.45 0.21
C TYR A 199 10.81 8.81 -0.92
N ASN A 200 9.72 9.50 -0.61
CA ASN A 200 8.69 9.87 -1.61
C ASN A 200 8.12 8.60 -2.31
N GLY A 201 7.75 7.60 -1.51
CA GLY A 201 7.60 6.17 -1.85
C GLY A 201 6.88 5.88 -3.16
N GLY A 202 5.75 6.55 -3.45
CA GLY A 202 5.06 6.35 -4.73
C GLY A 202 5.88 6.79 -5.95
N ASN A 203 6.54 7.95 -5.87
CA ASN A 203 7.35 8.48 -6.96
C ASN A 203 8.67 7.71 -7.13
N ALA A 204 9.26 7.22 -6.04
CA ALA A 204 10.46 6.38 -6.10
C ALA A 204 10.17 5.02 -6.78
N HIS A 205 8.99 4.44 -6.52
CA HIS A 205 8.60 3.15 -7.07
C HIS A 205 8.22 3.23 -8.56
N ASP A 206 7.54 4.30 -8.98
CA ASP A 206 7.28 4.58 -10.40
C ASP A 206 8.60 4.72 -11.17
N TYR A 207 9.60 5.36 -10.57
CA TYR A 207 10.91 5.51 -11.17
C TYR A 207 11.64 4.15 -11.33
N LEU A 208 11.59 3.29 -10.32
CA LEU A 208 12.15 1.93 -10.42
C LEU A 208 11.45 1.11 -11.53
N SER A 209 10.14 1.31 -11.70
CA SER A 209 9.35 0.71 -12.78
C SER A 209 9.78 1.22 -14.14
N MET A 210 9.91 2.54 -14.29
CA MET A 210 10.47 3.16 -15.50
C MET A 210 11.84 2.58 -15.85
N LEU A 211 12.73 2.47 -14.86
CA LEU A 211 14.10 1.99 -15.05
C LEU A 211 14.14 0.52 -15.47
N ALA A 212 13.44 -0.35 -14.75
CA ALA A 212 13.41 -1.79 -15.02
C ALA A 212 12.74 -2.10 -16.38
N LEU A 213 11.59 -1.49 -16.67
CA LEU A 213 10.87 -1.72 -17.93
C LEU A 213 11.65 -1.16 -19.13
N SER A 214 12.31 -0.01 -18.97
CA SER A 214 13.18 0.55 -20.02
C SER A 214 14.37 -0.36 -20.30
N ALA A 215 14.98 -0.95 -19.26
CA ALA A 215 16.06 -1.92 -19.42
C ALA A 215 15.63 -3.15 -20.22
N GLU A 216 14.42 -3.67 -19.98
CA GLU A 216 13.87 -4.81 -20.72
C GLU A 216 13.61 -4.47 -22.20
N VAL A 217 13.01 -3.30 -22.47
CA VAL A 217 12.67 -2.86 -23.84
C VAL A 217 13.92 -2.56 -24.67
N THR A 218 14.88 -1.85 -24.08
CA THR A 218 16.07 -1.36 -24.78
C THR A 218 17.19 -2.41 -24.81
N GLY A 219 17.29 -3.26 -23.79
CA GLY A 219 18.44 -4.14 -23.57
C GLY A 219 19.69 -3.39 -23.11
N ASP A 220 19.57 -2.13 -22.66
CA ASP A 220 20.72 -1.32 -22.24
C ASP A 220 21.32 -1.85 -20.92
N PRO A 221 22.63 -2.15 -20.89
CA PRO A 221 23.27 -2.73 -19.71
C PRO A 221 23.40 -1.76 -18.54
N ASN A 222 23.48 -0.43 -18.79
CA ASN A 222 23.58 0.55 -17.72
C ASN A 222 22.23 0.73 -17.02
N MET A 223 21.14 0.77 -17.79
CA MET A 223 19.78 0.79 -17.21
C MET A 223 19.52 -0.50 -16.41
N LYS A 224 19.97 -1.64 -16.91
CA LYS A 224 19.85 -2.92 -16.20
C LYS A 224 20.62 -2.93 -14.87
N ASP A 225 21.86 -2.45 -14.86
CA ASP A 225 22.67 -2.35 -13.63
C ASP A 225 22.05 -1.36 -12.63
N ALA A 226 21.57 -0.21 -13.10
CA ALA A 226 20.87 0.75 -12.26
C ALA A 226 19.57 0.16 -11.67
N ALA A 227 18.79 -0.58 -12.46
CA ALA A 227 17.59 -1.28 -11.99
C ALA A 227 17.92 -2.29 -10.89
N TYR A 228 19.01 -3.04 -11.06
CA TYR A 228 19.52 -3.98 -10.06
C TYR A 228 19.79 -3.29 -8.72
N TRP A 229 20.59 -2.21 -8.74
CA TRP A 229 20.93 -1.49 -7.52
C TRP A 229 19.74 -0.79 -6.88
N GLY A 230 18.82 -0.26 -7.69
CA GLY A 230 17.58 0.36 -7.21
C GLY A 230 16.67 -0.64 -6.49
N LEU A 231 16.38 -1.78 -7.10
CA LEU A 231 15.54 -2.83 -6.49
C LEU A 231 16.19 -3.41 -5.23
N ARG A 232 17.50 -3.67 -5.27
CA ARG A 232 18.23 -4.17 -4.10
C ARG A 232 18.14 -3.19 -2.92
N ARG A 233 18.34 -1.91 -3.17
CA ARG A 233 18.28 -0.86 -2.15
C ARG A 233 16.88 -0.72 -1.55
N GLU A 234 15.84 -0.86 -2.36
CA GLU A 234 14.47 -0.86 -1.86
C GLU A 234 14.20 -2.06 -0.94
N LEU A 235 14.72 -3.24 -1.31
CA LEU A 235 14.62 -4.43 -0.48
C LEU A 235 15.39 -4.31 0.85
N GLU A 236 16.58 -3.69 0.81
CA GLU A 236 17.35 -3.32 2.00
C GLU A 236 16.55 -2.33 2.88
N ASN A 237 15.91 -1.33 2.28
CA ASN A 237 15.04 -0.40 3.01
C ASN A 237 13.86 -1.09 3.67
N LEU A 238 13.12 -1.95 2.96
CA LEU A 238 11.98 -2.71 3.51
C LEU A 238 12.40 -3.74 4.58
N SER A 239 13.69 -4.04 4.66
CA SER A 239 14.28 -4.87 5.71
C SER A 239 14.70 -4.08 6.95
N LEU A 240 15.00 -2.78 6.80
CA LEU A 240 15.44 -1.88 7.88
C LEU A 240 14.29 -1.03 8.45
N SER A 241 13.31 -0.73 7.62
CA SER A 241 12.10 -0.02 7.99
C SER A 241 10.96 -1.01 8.14
N GLY A 242 10.00 -0.71 9.01
CA GLY A 242 8.82 -1.54 9.11
C GLY A 242 7.80 -1.27 8.00
N ASP A 243 7.96 -0.22 7.18
CA ASP A 243 7.10 0.04 6.03
C ASP A 243 7.79 1.00 5.04
N MET A 244 7.15 1.28 3.91
CA MET A 244 7.56 2.33 2.99
C MET A 244 7.73 3.65 3.74
N GLN A 245 8.88 4.32 3.53
CA GLN A 245 9.24 5.56 4.22
C GLN A 245 8.49 6.78 3.64
N GLU A 246 7.18 6.64 3.45
CA GLU A 246 6.34 7.63 2.80
C GLU A 246 5.37 8.27 3.78
N PHE A 247 5.19 9.58 3.63
CA PHE A 247 4.26 10.30 4.50
C PHE A 247 2.83 9.78 4.32
N ASN A 248 2.44 9.37 3.10
CA ASN A 248 1.18 8.67 2.80
C ASN A 248 1.31 7.16 2.68
N LEU A 249 1.60 6.49 3.81
CA LEU A 249 1.81 5.04 3.90
C LEU A 249 0.88 4.20 3.01
N LEU A 250 -0.44 4.43 3.10
CA LEU A 250 -1.44 3.64 2.40
C LEU A 250 -1.57 3.96 0.90
N GLU A 251 -1.43 5.23 0.49
CA GLU A 251 -1.33 5.60 -0.94
C GLU A 251 -0.02 5.07 -1.52
N ALA A 252 1.04 5.03 -0.72
CA ALA A 252 2.33 4.53 -1.16
C ALA A 252 2.29 3.02 -1.45
N HIS A 253 1.58 2.22 -0.63
CA HIS A 253 1.32 0.82 -0.94
C HIS A 253 0.61 0.66 -2.30
N TRP A 254 -0.30 1.58 -2.60
CA TRP A 254 -1.04 1.63 -3.87
C TRP A 254 -0.15 1.99 -5.06
N CYS A 255 0.55 3.14 -5.02
CA CYS A 255 1.48 3.54 -6.08
C CYS A 255 2.53 2.46 -6.31
N GLY A 256 3.08 1.94 -5.22
CA GLY A 256 4.18 0.98 -5.24
C GLY A 256 3.79 -0.34 -5.89
N SER A 257 2.67 -0.94 -5.46
CA SER A 257 2.26 -2.27 -5.95
C SER A 257 2.10 -2.32 -7.48
N ASN A 258 1.48 -1.29 -8.10
CA ASN A 258 1.32 -1.22 -9.56
C ASN A 258 2.64 -1.34 -10.32
N GLY A 259 3.64 -0.61 -9.84
CA GLY A 259 4.97 -0.61 -10.44
C GLY A 259 5.59 -2.00 -10.42
N TYR A 260 5.62 -2.63 -9.24
CA TYR A 260 6.25 -3.95 -9.09
C TYR A 260 5.49 -5.08 -9.76
N ASP A 261 4.15 -5.02 -9.83
CA ASP A 261 3.36 -6.02 -10.55
C ASP A 261 3.60 -5.95 -12.07
N ALA A 262 3.85 -4.76 -12.64
CA ALA A 262 4.33 -4.62 -14.01
C ALA A 262 5.74 -5.21 -14.19
N ILE A 263 6.67 -4.95 -13.27
CA ILE A 263 8.03 -5.50 -13.29
C ILE A 263 7.98 -7.04 -13.23
N LYS A 264 7.20 -7.63 -12.32
CA LYS A 264 6.98 -9.09 -12.20
C LYS A 264 6.47 -9.70 -13.49
N ALA A 265 5.58 -8.98 -14.19
CA ALA A 265 4.91 -9.47 -15.38
C ALA A 265 5.82 -9.48 -16.63
N PHE A 266 6.76 -8.54 -16.76
CA PHE A 266 7.48 -8.32 -18.01
C PHE A 266 9.01 -8.49 -17.95
N ILE A 267 9.65 -8.43 -16.78
CA ILE A 267 11.11 -8.56 -16.70
C ILE A 267 11.54 -10.02 -16.86
N SER A 268 12.47 -10.26 -17.79
CA SER A 268 12.98 -11.60 -18.09
C SER A 268 14.15 -12.02 -17.19
N ASP A 269 14.84 -11.06 -16.54
CA ASP A 269 15.94 -11.33 -15.61
C ASP A 269 15.43 -11.99 -14.31
N PRO A 270 15.83 -13.25 -14.01
CA PRO A 270 15.29 -13.97 -12.85
C PRO A 270 15.67 -13.40 -11.49
N GLU A 271 16.73 -12.60 -11.39
CA GLU A 271 17.16 -11.97 -10.14
C GLU A 271 16.39 -10.68 -9.89
N LEU A 272 16.28 -9.81 -10.91
CA LEU A 272 15.45 -8.60 -10.86
C LEU A 272 13.98 -8.95 -10.61
N SER A 273 13.46 -9.94 -11.34
CA SER A 273 12.09 -10.41 -11.18
C SER A 273 11.85 -10.88 -9.74
N ARG A 274 12.76 -11.70 -9.15
CA ARG A 274 12.61 -12.17 -7.77
C ARG A 274 12.65 -11.04 -6.74
N MET A 275 13.50 -10.02 -6.91
CA MET A 275 13.48 -8.83 -6.05
C MET A 275 12.13 -8.12 -6.14
N ALA A 276 11.59 -7.93 -7.34
CA ALA A 276 10.27 -7.33 -7.54
C ALA A 276 9.15 -8.16 -6.90
N TYR A 277 9.20 -9.51 -7.00
CA TYR A 277 8.26 -10.40 -6.30
C TYR A 277 8.28 -10.17 -4.78
N MET A 278 9.47 -10.16 -4.18
CA MET A 278 9.59 -9.97 -2.73
C MET A 278 9.14 -8.58 -2.27
N ILE A 279 9.46 -7.54 -3.03
CA ILE A 279 9.01 -6.17 -2.74
C ILE A 279 7.49 -6.06 -2.87
N ALA A 280 6.91 -6.57 -3.97
CA ALA A 280 5.46 -6.56 -4.17
C ALA A 280 4.72 -7.30 -3.04
N GLU A 281 5.14 -8.52 -2.72
CA GLU A 281 4.54 -9.29 -1.62
C GLU A 281 4.65 -8.57 -0.28
N ARG A 282 5.80 -7.95 0.01
CA ARG A 282 5.99 -7.16 1.22
C ARG A 282 5.00 -6.00 1.31
N ILE A 283 4.77 -5.29 0.22
CA ILE A 283 3.81 -4.18 0.13
C ILE A 283 2.38 -4.71 0.33
N TRP A 284 2.02 -5.83 -0.30
CA TRP A 284 0.70 -6.45 -0.11
C TRP A 284 0.49 -6.96 1.31
N ILE A 285 1.51 -7.51 1.96
CA ILE A 285 1.48 -7.88 3.38
C ILE A 285 1.19 -6.64 4.22
N ASN A 286 1.92 -5.54 4.03
CA ASN A 286 1.63 -4.28 4.74
C ASN A 286 0.20 -3.83 4.50
N ARG A 287 -0.28 -3.91 3.26
CA ARG A 287 -1.64 -3.55 2.91
C ARG A 287 -2.71 -4.41 3.58
N PHE A 288 -2.48 -5.71 3.79
CA PHE A 288 -3.45 -6.59 4.46
C PHE A 288 -3.32 -6.61 5.99
N LEU A 289 -2.12 -6.44 6.54
CA LEU A 289 -1.91 -6.25 7.97
C LEU A 289 -2.54 -4.96 8.44
N THR A 290 -2.44 -3.96 7.58
CA THR A 290 -3.27 -2.82 7.65
C THR A 290 -4.72 -3.32 7.45
N TRP A 291 -5.30 -3.49 6.26
CA TRP A 291 -6.76 -3.67 6.07
C TRP A 291 -7.55 -4.62 7.03
N SER A 292 -8.75 -4.26 7.51
CA SER A 292 -9.66 -5.19 8.21
C SER A 292 -11.08 -5.25 7.63
N ALA A 293 -11.65 -6.46 7.61
CA ALA A 293 -12.99 -6.71 7.08
C ALA A 293 -14.12 -5.94 7.81
N PRO A 294 -14.12 -5.81 9.15
CA PRO A 294 -15.20 -5.16 9.88
C PRO A 294 -15.21 -3.63 9.87
N VAL A 295 -14.20 -2.99 9.27
CA VAL A 295 -14.15 -1.51 9.13
C VAL A 295 -14.18 -1.06 7.66
N GLU A 296 -14.57 -1.99 6.78
CA GLU A 296 -15.12 -1.84 5.43
C GLU A 296 -14.62 -0.71 4.53
N ARG A 297 -13.38 -0.26 4.66
CA ARG A 297 -12.72 0.56 3.64
C ARG A 297 -11.24 0.25 3.56
N ASN A 298 -10.70 0.48 2.36
CA ASN A 298 -9.29 0.46 1.99
C ASN A 298 -8.29 1.07 3.00
N THR A 299 -8.77 1.77 4.01
CA THR A 299 -8.00 2.66 4.85
C THR A 299 -8.39 2.46 6.29
N GLU A 300 -7.99 1.34 6.84
CA GLU A 300 -6.92 1.41 7.82
C GLU A 300 -6.53 2.77 8.42
N PRO A 301 -6.29 2.83 9.74
CA PRO A 301 -5.98 4.09 10.38
C PRO A 301 -4.55 4.57 10.10
N GLY A 302 -4.38 5.43 9.09
CA GLY A 302 -3.08 6.05 8.83
C GLY A 302 -3.02 6.90 7.57
N SER A 303 -2.69 8.18 7.74
CA SER A 303 -2.24 9.11 6.69
C SER A 303 -3.27 9.60 5.65
N ARG A 304 -2.79 10.52 4.77
CA ARG A 304 -3.35 11.43 3.76
C ARG A 304 -4.48 10.93 2.85
N MET A 305 -5.08 9.80 3.12
CA MET A 305 -6.25 9.35 2.37
C MET A 305 -7.30 10.45 2.47
N ALA A 306 -7.43 11.22 1.39
CA ALA A 306 -8.40 12.28 1.30
C ALA A 306 -9.76 11.66 1.60
N PRO A 307 -10.71 12.40 2.17
CA PRO A 307 -12.06 11.94 2.33
C PRO A 307 -12.64 11.28 1.06
N GLY A 308 -12.26 11.70 -0.16
CA GLY A 308 -12.59 10.95 -1.39
C GLY A 308 -12.09 9.50 -1.43
N ALA A 309 -10.87 9.24 -0.97
CA ALA A 309 -10.29 7.90 -0.81
C ALA A 309 -10.86 7.16 0.42
N TRP A 310 -11.04 7.86 1.55
CA TRP A 310 -11.79 7.36 2.70
C TRP A 310 -13.22 7.02 2.37
N ILE A 311 -13.81 7.57 1.30
CA ILE A 311 -15.24 7.43 0.97
C ILE A 311 -15.49 6.48 -0.21
N GLY A 312 -14.43 5.80 -0.65
CA GLY A 312 -14.51 4.73 -1.63
C GLY A 312 -14.49 5.20 -3.08
N CYS A 313 -14.12 6.47 -3.33
CA CYS A 313 -14.18 7.14 -4.63
C CYS A 313 -12.82 7.22 -5.36
N SER A 314 -11.81 6.40 -5.02
CA SER A 314 -10.45 6.49 -5.57
C SER A 314 -10.01 5.26 -6.38
N GLY A 315 -9.08 5.45 -7.32
CA GLY A 315 -8.43 4.38 -8.09
C GLY A 315 -7.87 3.27 -7.19
N ASP A 316 -7.45 3.63 -5.98
CA ASP A 316 -6.88 2.71 -4.99
C ASP A 316 -7.85 1.62 -4.56
N ARG A 317 -9.16 1.90 -4.53
CA ARG A 317 -10.18 0.90 -4.21
C ARG A 317 -10.35 -0.14 -5.28
N MET A 318 -10.36 0.29 -6.53
CA MET A 318 -10.43 -0.65 -7.65
C MET A 318 -9.23 -1.57 -7.63
N GLN A 319 -8.04 -1.03 -7.36
CA GLN A 319 -6.83 -1.84 -7.30
C GLN A 319 -6.72 -2.72 -6.06
N PHE A 320 -7.22 -2.27 -4.91
CA PHE A 320 -7.35 -3.18 -3.79
C PHE A 320 -8.32 -4.33 -4.13
N ALA A 321 -9.43 -4.00 -4.79
CA ALA A 321 -10.40 -4.98 -5.27
C ALA A 321 -9.80 -5.96 -6.30
N THR A 322 -8.87 -5.53 -7.16
CA THR A 322 -8.16 -6.45 -8.07
C THR A 322 -7.25 -7.43 -7.33
N GLY A 323 -6.75 -7.08 -6.14
CA GLY A 323 -5.88 -7.92 -5.32
C GLY A 323 -6.58 -8.78 -4.28
N VAL A 324 -7.91 -8.81 -4.20
CA VAL A 324 -8.65 -9.68 -3.27
C VAL A 324 -9.41 -10.78 -4.00
N GLU A 325 -9.60 -11.93 -3.34
CA GLU A 325 -10.43 -13.01 -3.87
C GLU A 325 -11.94 -12.86 -3.56
N LYS A 326 -12.28 -12.11 -2.51
CA LYS A 326 -13.68 -11.84 -2.15
C LYS A 326 -14.11 -10.49 -2.73
N PRO A 327 -15.27 -10.41 -3.39
CA PRO A 327 -15.70 -9.18 -4.00
C PRO A 327 -16.10 -8.16 -2.93
N ILE A 328 -15.67 -6.92 -3.14
CA ILE A 328 -16.03 -5.77 -2.33
C ILE A 328 -16.81 -4.79 -3.19
N TRP A 329 -17.66 -3.98 -2.57
CA TRP A 329 -18.28 -2.86 -3.27
C TRP A 329 -17.19 -1.92 -3.78
N VAL A 330 -17.37 -1.27 -4.92
CA VAL A 330 -16.45 -0.29 -5.52
C VAL A 330 -17.25 0.74 -6.31
N ASN A 331 -16.94 2.03 -6.17
CA ASN A 331 -17.65 3.10 -6.89
C ASN A 331 -16.81 4.38 -7.06
N HIS A 332 -16.50 4.76 -8.30
CA HIS A 332 -15.83 6.03 -8.63
C HIS A 332 -16.79 7.22 -8.86
N ASN A 333 -18.08 6.95 -9.01
CA ASN A 333 -19.14 7.89 -9.42
C ASN A 333 -20.05 8.32 -8.27
N PHE A 334 -19.66 8.09 -7.02
CA PHE A 334 -20.50 8.35 -5.84
C PHE A 334 -21.05 9.79 -5.81
N ILE A 335 -22.38 9.90 -5.70
CA ILE A 335 -23.10 11.18 -5.80
C ILE A 335 -23.16 11.87 -4.44
N TRP A 336 -22.42 12.96 -4.30
CA TRP A 336 -22.39 13.81 -3.10
C TRP A 336 -23.40 14.97 -3.12
N GLY A 337 -24.48 14.89 -3.88
CA GLY A 337 -25.44 16.00 -4.02
C GLY A 337 -24.78 17.25 -4.66
N PRO A 338 -24.82 18.45 -4.06
CA PRO A 338 -24.32 19.70 -4.67
C PRO A 338 -22.80 19.74 -4.89
N TRP A 339 -22.08 18.74 -4.37
CA TRP A 339 -20.63 18.59 -4.45
C TRP A 339 -20.16 17.82 -5.70
N GLN A 340 -21.08 17.55 -6.64
CA GLN A 340 -20.77 16.92 -7.91
C GLN A 340 -19.79 17.75 -8.74
N LYS A 341 -18.65 17.15 -9.06
CA LYS A 341 -17.95 17.47 -10.31
C LYS A 341 -17.46 16.17 -10.92
N ILE A 342 -18.24 15.64 -11.86
CA ILE A 342 -17.74 14.60 -12.77
C ILE A 342 -16.72 15.29 -13.67
N GLN A 343 -15.46 15.33 -13.25
CA GLN A 343 -14.40 15.83 -14.11
C GLN A 343 -14.20 14.83 -15.26
N ARG A 344 -13.97 15.37 -16.46
CA ARG A 344 -13.26 14.63 -17.51
C ARG A 344 -11.88 14.30 -16.95
N GLY A 345 -11.71 13.11 -16.40
CA GLY A 345 -10.42 12.64 -15.93
C GLY A 345 -9.46 12.57 -17.11
N GLY A 346 -8.21 12.99 -16.91
CA GLY A 346 -7.15 12.65 -17.85
C GLY A 346 -7.01 11.13 -17.90
N ARG A 347 -6.99 10.56 -19.09
CA ARG A 347 -6.80 9.13 -19.31
C ARG A 347 -5.34 8.78 -18.99
N TRP A 348 -5.09 8.08 -17.90
CA TRP A 348 -3.76 7.59 -17.56
C TRP A 348 -3.58 6.21 -18.21
N PRO A 349 -2.68 6.03 -19.19
CA PRO A 349 -2.53 4.75 -19.87
C PRO A 349 -1.99 3.62 -18.95
N LEU A 350 -1.49 3.96 -17.76
CA LEU A 350 -1.08 3.01 -16.73
C LEU A 350 -2.25 2.47 -15.89
N ASP A 351 -3.38 3.16 -15.86
CA ASP A 351 -4.53 2.79 -15.04
C ASP A 351 -5.35 1.62 -15.61
N ASP A 352 -4.97 1.13 -16.79
CA ASP A 352 -5.72 0.17 -17.58
C ASP A 352 -4.77 -0.91 -18.15
N VAL A 353 -3.94 -1.55 -17.30
CA VAL A 353 -3.03 -2.63 -17.76
C VAL A 353 -3.16 -3.89 -16.89
N GLN A 354 -2.83 -5.07 -17.45
CA GLN A 354 -2.91 -6.36 -16.75
C GLN A 354 -2.05 -6.41 -15.46
N GLY A 355 -1.03 -5.56 -15.34
CA GLY A 355 -0.26 -5.40 -14.09
C GLY A 355 -1.09 -4.96 -12.89
N MET A 356 -2.34 -4.52 -13.11
CA MET A 356 -3.25 -4.15 -12.03
C MET A 356 -3.91 -5.33 -11.34
N VAL A 357 -4.05 -6.50 -11.97
CA VAL A 357 -4.50 -7.72 -11.26
C VAL A 357 -3.25 -8.43 -10.78
N PRO A 358 -2.86 -8.24 -9.51
CA PRO A 358 -1.61 -8.76 -9.00
C PRO A 358 -1.65 -10.28 -9.00
N ASP A 359 -0.55 -10.90 -9.43
CA ASP A 359 -0.31 -12.31 -9.19
C ASP A 359 0.11 -12.48 -7.73
N LEU A 360 -0.88 -12.67 -6.85
CA LEU A 360 -0.70 -12.84 -5.42
C LEU A 360 -0.79 -14.32 -5.04
N PRO A 361 0.16 -14.82 -4.25
CA PRO A 361 0.00 -16.12 -3.62
C PRO A 361 -1.29 -16.16 -2.80
N SER A 362 -2.06 -17.25 -2.92
CA SER A 362 -3.36 -17.40 -2.25
C SER A 362 -3.28 -17.25 -0.73
N TYR A 363 -2.14 -17.61 -0.12
CA TYR A 363 -1.95 -17.46 1.33
C TYR A 363 -1.94 -15.99 1.80
N LEU A 364 -1.64 -15.02 0.92
CA LEU A 364 -1.71 -13.60 1.32
C LEU A 364 -3.17 -13.16 1.58
N GLN A 365 -4.14 -13.82 0.95
CA GLN A 365 -5.56 -13.61 1.24
C GLN A 365 -5.92 -14.05 2.65
N ASP A 366 -5.15 -14.95 3.26
CA ASP A 366 -5.42 -15.39 4.63
C ASP A 366 -5.17 -14.27 5.63
N ILE A 367 -4.15 -13.40 5.45
CA ILE A 367 -4.01 -12.22 6.32
C ILE A 367 -5.20 -11.29 6.16
N ALA A 368 -5.65 -11.04 4.93
CA ALA A 368 -6.81 -10.20 4.72
C ALA A 368 -8.02 -10.78 5.48
N TRP A 369 -8.42 -12.00 5.16
CA TRP A 369 -9.73 -12.52 5.53
C TRP A 369 -9.77 -13.38 6.78
N ARG A 370 -8.61 -13.84 7.26
CA ARG A 370 -8.49 -14.87 8.30
C ARG A 370 -7.49 -14.50 9.40
N LYS A 371 -6.85 -13.33 9.38
CA LYS A 371 -5.97 -12.94 10.49
C LYS A 371 -6.69 -12.98 11.84
N GLN A 372 -5.93 -13.28 12.89
CA GLN A 372 -6.45 -13.28 14.25
C GLN A 372 -6.68 -11.86 14.77
N TYR A 373 -7.75 -11.71 15.54
CA TYR A 373 -8.06 -10.49 16.28
C TYR A 373 -7.93 -10.75 17.80
N PRO A 374 -7.44 -9.77 18.57
CA PRO A 374 -6.96 -8.47 18.12
C PRO A 374 -5.65 -8.55 17.33
N ASN A 375 -5.52 -7.72 16.30
CA ASN A 375 -4.29 -7.57 15.53
C ASN A 375 -3.68 -6.20 15.86
N GLU A 376 -2.41 -6.20 16.28
CA GLU A 376 -1.68 -4.97 16.53
C GLU A 376 -0.47 -4.91 15.61
N LEU A 377 -0.47 -3.95 14.70
CA LEU A 377 0.64 -3.62 13.83
C LEU A 377 1.42 -2.45 14.43
N GLN A 378 2.73 -2.62 14.58
CA GLN A 378 3.66 -1.55 14.91
C GLN A 378 4.80 -1.54 13.91
N CYS A 379 5.17 -0.37 13.41
CA CYS A 379 6.37 -0.22 12.58
C CYS A 379 7.04 1.13 12.79
N SER A 380 8.31 1.20 12.39
CA SER A 380 8.99 2.47 12.20
C SER A 380 8.95 2.91 10.75
N VAL A 381 8.72 4.20 10.58
CA VAL A 381 8.80 4.93 9.31
C VAL A 381 9.86 6.01 9.49
N GLN A 382 10.91 5.99 8.68
CA GLN A 382 11.92 7.05 8.74
C GLN A 382 11.36 8.29 8.05
N LEU A 383 11.30 9.39 8.78
CA LEU A 383 10.84 10.67 8.29
C LEU A 383 12.02 11.65 8.27
N VAL A 384 12.47 12.11 7.10
CA VAL A 384 13.32 13.30 6.96
C VAL A 384 12.43 14.52 7.16
N PRO A 385 12.63 15.31 8.22
CA PRO A 385 11.95 16.57 8.36
C PRO A 385 12.45 17.49 7.24
N TRP A 386 11.66 17.70 6.19
CA TRP A 386 11.75 19.01 5.56
C TRP A 386 11.21 20.01 6.59
N MET A 387 11.95 21.07 6.93
CA MET A 387 11.44 22.44 7.21
C MET A 387 12.52 23.33 7.85
N ASP A 388 12.71 24.50 7.24
CA ASP A 388 13.16 25.74 7.86
C ASP A 388 11.92 26.64 8.17
N LYS A 389 10.88 26.15 8.90
CA LYS A 389 9.56 26.87 8.93
C LYS A 389 8.86 27.05 10.28
N TYR A 390 9.60 27.29 11.37
CA TYR A 390 9.05 28.12 12.45
C TYR A 390 9.69 29.50 12.42
N PRO A 391 8.96 30.56 12.85
CA PRO A 391 9.58 31.82 13.17
C PRO A 391 10.69 31.56 14.19
N LYS A 392 11.91 31.98 13.87
CA LYS A 392 13.05 31.83 14.77
C LYS A 392 12.73 32.55 16.08
N LEU A 393 12.58 31.78 17.15
CA LEU A 393 12.44 32.35 18.49
C LEU A 393 13.82 32.77 19.03
N PRO A 394 13.96 33.95 19.66
CA PRO A 394 15.26 34.48 20.09
C PRO A 394 16.10 33.59 21.03
N SER A 395 15.49 32.55 21.62
CA SER A 395 16.09 31.69 22.66
C SER A 395 16.06 30.18 22.34
N VAL A 396 15.58 29.77 21.15
CA VAL A 396 15.46 28.35 20.79
C VAL A 396 16.24 28.06 19.51
N SER A 397 16.95 26.94 19.48
CA SER A 397 17.71 26.52 18.29
C SER A 397 16.77 26.34 17.10
N ASN A 398 17.22 26.80 15.94
CA ASN A 398 16.55 26.56 14.64
C ASN A 398 17.36 25.55 13.80
N ALA A 399 18.18 24.71 14.45
CA ALA A 399 18.90 23.66 13.75
C ALA A 399 17.92 22.65 13.15
N ARG A 400 18.23 22.17 11.94
CA ARG A 400 17.44 21.13 11.28
C ARG A 400 17.41 19.89 12.18
N PRO A 401 16.24 19.32 12.49
CA PRO A 401 16.19 18.02 13.12
C PRO A 401 16.78 17.00 12.16
N GLU A 402 17.60 16.09 12.69
CA GLU A 402 18.02 14.89 11.97
C GLU A 402 16.79 14.09 11.51
N PRO A 403 16.89 13.26 10.46
CA PRO A 403 15.86 12.27 10.13
C PRO A 403 15.36 11.58 11.40
N VAL A 404 14.06 11.67 11.66
CA VAL A 404 13.43 11.08 12.83
C VAL A 404 12.83 9.75 12.43
N LEU A 405 13.06 8.74 13.24
CA LEU A 405 12.25 7.54 13.17
C LEU A 405 10.89 7.89 13.79
N ALA A 406 9.79 7.61 13.09
CA ALA A 406 8.43 7.77 13.56
C ALA A 406 7.80 6.39 13.79
N LYS A 407 7.01 6.23 14.86
CA LYS A 407 6.32 4.99 15.18
C LYS A 407 4.90 5.09 14.66
N TYR A 408 4.49 4.11 13.85
CA TYR A 408 3.12 3.88 13.43
C TYR A 408 2.55 2.72 14.24
N VAL A 409 1.33 2.88 14.73
CA VAL A 409 0.59 1.86 15.48
C VAL A 409 -0.80 1.75 14.86
N ASN A 410 -1.24 0.52 14.61
CA ASN A 410 -2.62 0.22 14.24
C ASN A 410 -3.10 -0.97 15.07
N TYR A 411 -4.20 -0.79 15.80
CA TYR A 411 -4.84 -1.80 16.61
C TYR A 411 -6.23 -2.10 16.06
N GLN A 412 -6.51 -3.38 15.85
CA GLN A 412 -7.73 -3.84 15.21
C GLN A 412 -8.41 -4.94 16.02
N THR A 413 -9.73 -4.89 16.08
CA THR A 413 -10.59 -5.96 16.58
C THR A 413 -11.53 -6.43 15.48
N LYS A 414 -12.48 -7.30 15.85
CA LYS A 414 -13.58 -7.68 14.96
C LYS A 414 -14.61 -6.57 14.75
N GLN A 415 -14.53 -5.47 15.48
CA GLN A 415 -15.57 -4.43 15.47
C GLN A 415 -15.02 -3.06 15.08
N TYR A 416 -13.74 -2.79 15.38
CA TYR A 416 -13.14 -1.49 15.08
C TYR A 416 -11.64 -1.56 14.79
N ALA A 417 -11.10 -0.45 14.30
CA ALA A 417 -9.68 -0.21 14.16
C ALA A 417 -9.33 1.20 14.62
N ILE A 418 -8.20 1.37 15.30
CA ILE A 418 -7.64 2.66 15.70
C ILE A 418 -6.13 2.66 15.51
N GLY A 419 -5.63 3.75 14.92
CA GLY A 419 -4.21 3.87 14.64
C GLY A 419 -3.74 5.30 14.66
N SER A 420 -2.44 5.46 14.85
CA SER A 420 -1.77 6.74 14.98
C SER A 420 -0.31 6.67 14.53
N ILE A 421 0.25 7.85 14.22
CA ILE A 421 1.67 8.03 13.95
C ILE A 421 2.25 9.12 14.87
N THR A 422 3.47 8.91 15.35
CA THR A 422 4.09 9.80 16.36
C THR A 422 4.66 11.10 15.80
N HIS A 423 4.95 11.14 14.51
CA HIS A 423 5.47 12.33 13.84
C HIS A 423 4.82 12.44 12.47
N ALA A 424 4.54 13.67 12.04
CA ALA A 424 4.24 13.95 10.65
C ALA A 424 5.54 14.24 9.90
N TRP A 425 5.61 13.83 8.65
CA TRP A 425 6.51 14.43 7.68
C TRP A 425 6.02 15.85 7.34
N ASP A 426 6.93 16.72 6.88
CA ASP A 426 6.70 18.08 6.41
C ASP A 426 5.31 18.33 5.79
N ALA A 427 4.77 19.50 6.15
CA ALA A 427 3.85 20.28 5.33
C ALA A 427 2.86 19.50 4.47
N SER A 428 1.62 19.34 4.93
CA SER A 428 0.68 18.55 4.14
C SER A 428 -0.74 19.04 4.22
N ALA A 429 -1.23 19.41 3.04
CA ALA A 429 -2.58 19.83 2.74
C ALA A 429 -3.68 18.80 3.08
N CYS A 430 -3.39 17.62 3.63
CA CYS A 430 -4.39 16.69 4.17
C CYS A 430 -3.76 15.54 4.97
N MET A 431 -3.17 15.73 6.16
CA MET A 431 -2.65 14.62 7.00
C MET A 431 -3.56 14.34 8.19
N VAL A 432 -3.74 13.06 8.50
CA VAL A 432 -4.50 12.60 9.67
C VAL A 432 -3.57 11.77 10.55
N TYR A 433 -3.21 12.32 11.70
CA TYR A 433 -2.24 11.71 12.63
C TYR A 433 -2.80 10.51 13.39
N MET A 434 -4.12 10.44 13.51
CA MET A 434 -4.82 9.29 14.05
C MET A 434 -6.18 9.18 13.39
N SER A 435 -6.69 7.97 13.30
CA SER A 435 -8.09 7.76 12.93
C SER A 435 -8.61 6.50 13.60
N ALA A 436 -9.91 6.50 13.83
CA ALA A 436 -10.66 5.38 14.38
C ALA A 436 -11.79 5.04 13.39
N TRP A 437 -12.07 3.75 13.24
CA TRP A 437 -12.90 3.20 12.17
C TRP A 437 -13.77 2.08 12.72
N TRP A 438 -15.04 2.03 12.34
CA TRP A 438 -15.97 0.95 12.65
C TRP A 438 -17.15 0.95 11.68
N ASN A 439 -17.98 -0.09 11.74
CA ASN A 439 -19.20 -0.16 10.95
C ASN A 439 -20.42 0.41 11.70
N ASP A 440 -21.28 1.13 10.97
CA ASP A 440 -22.59 1.60 11.45
C ASP A 440 -23.55 0.42 11.61
N SER A 441 -23.78 0.04 12.85
CA SER A 441 -24.62 -1.10 13.25
C SER A 441 -26.04 -1.05 12.68
N ARG A 442 -26.54 0.15 12.35
CA ARG A 442 -27.92 0.32 11.84
C ARG A 442 -28.13 -0.20 10.42
N HIS A 443 -27.05 -0.48 9.69
CA HIS A 443 -27.11 -0.86 8.28
C HIS A 443 -26.72 -2.32 8.01
N GLU A 444 -26.39 -3.10 9.05
CA GLU A 444 -25.88 -4.48 9.00
C GLU A 444 -26.74 -5.47 8.18
N GLY A 445 -27.98 -5.13 7.84
CA GLY A 445 -28.91 -6.05 7.15
C GLY A 445 -28.83 -6.12 5.62
N ASN A 446 -28.43 -5.07 4.88
CA ASN A 446 -28.65 -5.00 3.42
C ASN A 446 -27.57 -4.31 2.57
N ALA A 447 -26.62 -3.58 3.16
CA ALA A 447 -25.60 -2.90 2.35
C ALA A 447 -24.40 -3.83 2.05
N PRO A 448 -23.79 -3.73 0.85
CA PRO A 448 -22.69 -4.63 0.48
C PRO A 448 -21.41 -4.26 1.22
N LEU A 449 -20.56 -5.28 1.44
CA LEU A 449 -19.23 -5.14 2.04
C LEU A 449 -18.46 -4.01 1.36
N GLY A 450 -18.09 -3.00 2.14
CA GLY A 450 -17.34 -1.85 1.68
C GLY A 450 -18.18 -0.59 1.40
N SER A 451 -19.50 -0.68 1.47
CA SER A 451 -20.39 0.42 1.10
C SER A 451 -20.21 1.64 1.99
N THR A 452 -20.42 2.84 1.43
CA THR A 452 -20.51 4.07 2.23
C THR A 452 -21.66 4.05 3.24
N LYS A 453 -22.61 3.13 3.05
CA LYS A 453 -23.72 2.84 3.94
C LYS A 453 -23.33 2.05 5.19
N HIS A 454 -22.08 1.63 5.37
CA HIS A 454 -21.62 0.91 6.58
C HIS A 454 -20.51 1.61 7.34
N PHE A 455 -19.94 2.67 6.81
CA PHE A 455 -18.76 3.31 7.38
C PHE A 455 -18.95 4.36 8.51
N CYS A 456 -18.21 4.29 9.61
CA CYS A 456 -18.03 5.41 10.56
C CYS A 456 -16.54 5.70 10.76
N THR A 457 -16.16 6.98 10.85
CA THR A 457 -14.78 7.37 11.18
C THR A 457 -14.71 8.55 12.13
N LEU A 458 -13.75 8.47 13.05
CA LEU A 458 -13.42 9.50 14.01
C LEU A 458 -11.96 9.95 13.80
N TYR A 459 -11.74 11.24 13.60
CA TYR A 459 -10.41 11.77 13.33
C TYR A 459 -10.24 13.23 13.79
N PRO A 460 -9.05 13.64 14.26
CA PRO A 460 -8.79 15.00 14.71
C PRO A 460 -8.12 15.83 13.61
N HIS A 461 -8.40 17.14 13.61
CA HIS A 461 -7.63 18.15 12.87
C HIS A 461 -7.52 19.44 13.67
N TYR A 462 -6.41 20.16 13.51
CA TYR A 462 -6.36 21.57 13.87
C TYR A 462 -6.87 22.42 12.70
N VAL A 463 -7.90 23.23 12.95
CA VAL A 463 -8.64 23.93 11.88
C VAL A 463 -8.82 25.42 12.17
N PHE A 464 -8.97 26.17 11.07
CA PHE A 464 -9.31 27.58 11.09
C PHE A 464 -10.75 27.79 10.63
N ASN A 465 -11.41 28.78 11.22
CA ASN A 465 -12.79 29.17 10.93
C ASN A 465 -13.81 28.02 11.04
N GLY A 466 -13.48 26.98 11.82
CA GLY A 466 -14.30 25.77 11.93
C GLY A 466 -14.36 24.96 10.64
N ALA A 467 -13.37 25.09 9.75
CA ALA A 467 -13.29 24.34 8.51
C ALA A 467 -13.45 22.84 8.77
N SER A 468 -14.20 22.19 7.89
CA SER A 468 -14.30 20.75 7.79
C SER A 468 -14.03 20.36 6.34
N PHE A 469 -13.75 19.09 6.05
CA PHE A 469 -13.49 18.70 4.66
C PHE A 469 -14.74 18.72 3.77
N ILE A 470 -15.95 18.79 4.36
CA ILE A 470 -17.23 18.81 3.63
C ILE A 470 -17.76 20.23 3.55
N ASP A 471 -17.54 21.05 4.57
CA ASP A 471 -18.03 22.42 4.59
C ASP A 471 -17.00 23.35 3.94
N ARG A 472 -17.43 24.06 2.87
CA ARG A 472 -16.60 25.10 2.25
C ARG A 472 -16.50 26.29 3.19
N THR A 473 -15.42 26.31 3.96
CA THR A 473 -15.05 27.45 4.80
C THR A 473 -13.97 28.26 4.11
N GLU A 474 -14.20 29.57 3.96
CA GLU A 474 -13.22 30.48 3.39
C GLU A 474 -12.02 30.65 4.34
N MET A 475 -10.82 30.53 3.76
CA MET A 475 -9.54 30.75 4.44
C MET A 475 -8.74 31.76 3.63
N TYR A 476 -8.04 32.68 4.29
CA TYR A 476 -7.28 33.75 3.66
C TYR A 476 -5.85 33.76 4.19
N PHE A 477 -4.89 33.88 3.29
CA PHE A 477 -3.46 33.94 3.62
C PHE A 477 -2.84 35.25 3.11
N GLU A 478 -1.79 35.72 3.78
CA GLU A 478 -1.16 37.03 3.51
C GLU A 478 -0.57 37.16 2.10
N ASN A 479 -0.26 36.04 1.43
CA ASN A 479 0.20 36.03 0.04
C ASN A 479 -0.91 36.34 -0.98
N ASN A 480 -2.20 36.17 -0.61
CA ASN A 480 -3.35 36.60 -1.40
C ASN A 480 -4.51 37.03 -0.47
N PRO A 481 -4.40 38.21 0.17
CA PRO A 481 -5.26 38.55 1.31
C PRO A 481 -6.71 38.89 0.95
N ASN A 482 -6.99 39.15 -0.33
CA ASN A 482 -8.30 39.58 -0.82
C ASN A 482 -9.12 38.44 -1.43
N GLU A 483 -8.53 37.25 -1.56
CA GLU A 483 -9.15 36.10 -2.20
C GLU A 483 -9.01 34.87 -1.30
N PRO A 484 -10.10 34.13 -1.03
CA PRO A 484 -9.99 32.92 -0.26
C PRO A 484 -9.20 31.87 -1.03
N VAL A 485 -8.56 30.96 -0.29
CA VAL A 485 -7.99 29.73 -0.86
C VAL A 485 -9.06 29.04 -1.67
N LYS A 486 -8.74 28.72 -2.91
CA LYS A 486 -9.60 27.97 -3.81
C LYS A 486 -9.11 26.55 -3.87
N ASP A 487 -10.03 25.62 -3.89
CA ASP A 487 -9.65 24.24 -4.09
C ASP A 487 -9.15 23.99 -5.53
N GLU A 488 -8.12 23.18 -5.69
CA GLU A 488 -7.53 22.77 -6.97
C GLU A 488 -8.53 22.04 -7.86
N TRP A 489 -9.50 21.31 -7.29
CA TRP A 489 -10.45 20.48 -8.04
C TRP A 489 -11.65 21.27 -8.59
N SER A 490 -12.37 21.98 -7.73
CA SER A 490 -13.58 22.72 -8.06
C SER A 490 -13.31 24.19 -8.38
N ARG A 491 -12.15 24.74 -7.96
CA ARG A 491 -11.76 26.15 -8.09
C ARG A 491 -12.69 27.10 -7.33
N LEU A 492 -13.43 26.58 -6.37
CA LEU A 492 -14.36 27.34 -5.52
C LEU A 492 -13.69 27.65 -4.18
N PRO A 493 -14.13 28.70 -3.46
CA PRO A 493 -13.58 29.05 -2.15
C PRO A 493 -13.67 27.92 -1.12
N GLY A 494 -12.62 27.78 -0.32
CA GLY A 494 -12.47 26.81 0.77
C GLY A 494 -11.69 25.56 0.35
N PRO A 495 -11.12 24.82 1.33
CA PRO A 495 -10.41 23.58 1.04
C PRO A 495 -11.41 22.50 0.63
N TYR A 496 -11.14 21.78 -0.46
CA TYR A 496 -11.88 20.58 -0.85
C TYR A 496 -11.10 19.34 -0.42
N THR A 497 -11.77 18.21 -0.15
CA THR A 497 -11.25 16.94 0.41
C THR A 497 -9.74 16.67 0.36
N ARG A 498 -9.04 16.85 -0.76
CA ARG A 498 -7.58 16.58 -0.88
C ARG A 498 -6.68 17.69 -0.29
N GLU A 499 -7.25 18.84 0.00
CA GLU A 499 -6.61 20.08 0.48
C GLU A 499 -7.07 20.49 1.88
N PHE A 500 -7.82 19.61 2.57
CA PHE A 500 -8.17 19.80 3.97
C PHE A 500 -6.94 19.68 4.88
N ALA A 501 -6.15 20.76 4.94
CA ALA A 501 -4.83 20.73 5.55
C ALA A 501 -4.88 20.58 7.06
N GLU A 502 -3.86 19.92 7.59
CA GLU A 502 -3.60 19.89 9.02
C GLU A 502 -2.75 21.12 9.40
N TYR A 503 -3.34 21.99 10.22
CA TYR A 503 -2.73 23.26 10.63
C TYR A 503 -2.06 23.18 12.00
N GLY A 504 -2.02 22.01 12.63
CA GLY A 504 -1.43 21.78 13.94
C GLY A 504 -0.18 20.90 13.88
N ARG A 505 0.61 20.92 14.96
CA ARG A 505 1.59 19.86 15.25
C ARG A 505 0.99 18.92 16.26
N ALA A 506 1.21 17.62 16.08
CA ALA A 506 0.67 16.64 17.00
C ALA A 506 1.75 15.79 17.67
N GLY A 507 1.49 15.49 18.94
CA GLY A 507 2.16 14.42 19.67
C GLY A 507 1.15 13.33 19.99
N SER A 508 1.56 12.07 19.88
CA SER A 508 0.71 10.91 20.15
C SER A 508 1.41 9.84 20.98
N LEU A 509 0.61 9.16 21.80
CA LEU A 509 0.98 7.93 22.49
C LEU A 509 -0.21 6.99 22.44
N GLN A 510 -0.08 5.88 21.74
CA GLN A 510 -1.11 4.85 21.63
C GLN A 510 -0.68 3.58 22.36
N HIS A 511 -1.62 2.97 23.07
CA HIS A 511 -1.52 1.60 23.54
C HIS A 511 -2.82 0.89 23.21
N LYS A 512 -2.77 -0.08 22.29
CA LYS A 512 -3.95 -0.81 21.80
C LYS A 512 -5.05 0.17 21.36
N ASN A 513 -6.21 0.10 22.00
CA ASN A 513 -7.40 0.89 21.74
C ASN A 513 -7.44 2.28 22.40
N THR A 514 -6.40 2.66 23.15
CA THR A 514 -6.32 3.94 23.88
C THR A 514 -5.23 4.83 23.28
N LEU A 515 -5.56 6.11 23.07
CA LEU A 515 -4.68 7.12 22.48
C LEU A 515 -4.70 8.41 23.32
N ILE A 516 -3.51 8.91 23.68
CA ILE A 516 -3.30 10.30 24.07
C ILE A 516 -2.88 11.07 22.82
N PHE A 517 -3.57 12.17 22.53
CA PHE A 517 -3.32 13.00 21.37
C PHE A 517 -3.25 14.48 21.77
N THR A 518 -2.16 15.16 21.47
CA THR A 518 -1.97 16.59 21.77
C THR A 518 -1.72 17.38 20.50
N TYR A 519 -2.22 18.62 20.45
CA TYR A 519 -1.95 19.61 19.42
C TYR A 519 -1.21 20.83 19.97
N SER A 520 -0.36 21.41 19.11
CA SER A 520 0.02 22.81 19.17
C SER A 520 -0.36 23.57 17.90
N GLY A 521 -0.67 24.86 18.06
CA GLY A 521 -1.12 25.72 16.96
C GLY A 521 0.00 26.14 16.01
N ARG A 522 -0.36 26.47 14.76
CA ARG A 522 0.47 27.18 13.79
C ARG A 522 -0.27 28.43 13.30
N LYS A 523 0.46 29.48 12.96
CA LYS A 523 -0.08 30.78 12.50
C LYS A 523 -0.44 30.81 11.00
N GLY A 524 -0.17 29.74 10.27
CA GLY A 524 -0.24 29.70 8.81
C GLY A 524 -0.35 28.30 8.24
N ASP A 525 -0.38 28.23 6.90
CA ASP A 525 -0.43 26.98 6.17
C ASP A 525 0.93 26.23 6.16
N HIS A 526 0.89 25.06 5.53
CA HIS A 526 2.04 24.20 5.31
C HIS A 526 3.10 24.79 4.35
N SER A 527 2.71 25.80 3.56
CA SER A 527 3.58 26.54 2.64
C SER A 527 4.27 27.74 3.32
N GLY A 528 3.98 27.99 4.61
CA GLY A 528 4.57 29.09 5.37
C GLY A 528 3.85 30.43 5.19
N ASN A 529 2.66 30.45 4.58
CA ASN A 529 1.84 31.66 4.47
C ASN A 529 1.01 31.85 5.74
N ASN A 530 1.13 33.00 6.39
CA ASN A 530 0.33 33.31 7.57
C ASN A 530 -1.12 33.61 7.21
N LEU A 531 -2.01 33.38 8.17
CA LEU A 531 -3.41 33.80 8.09
C LEU A 531 -3.54 35.32 8.05
N VAL A 532 -4.52 35.80 7.27
CA VAL A 532 -4.93 37.20 7.31
C VAL A 532 -5.62 37.50 8.65
N VAL A 533 -5.08 38.50 9.37
CA VAL A 533 -5.37 38.69 10.80
C VAL A 533 -6.84 38.97 11.13
N ASP A 534 -7.57 39.67 10.27
CA ASP A 534 -8.98 40.02 10.46
C ASP A 534 -9.94 39.03 9.77
N LYS A 535 -9.43 37.96 9.16
CA LYS A 535 -10.22 36.89 8.52
C LYS A 535 -10.21 35.58 9.28
N ALA A 536 -9.31 35.42 10.25
CA ALA A 536 -9.29 34.30 11.18
C ALA A 536 -10.21 34.59 12.38
N ARG A 537 -11.40 33.97 12.40
CA ARG A 537 -12.47 34.20 13.39
C ARG A 537 -12.57 33.12 14.46
N ARG A 538 -12.11 31.92 14.15
CA ARG A 538 -12.11 30.78 15.05
C ARG A 538 -10.88 29.91 14.79
N ILE A 539 -10.23 29.45 15.85
CA ILE A 539 -9.12 28.50 15.76
C ILE A 539 -9.36 27.42 16.79
N SER A 540 -9.34 26.17 16.36
CA SER A 540 -9.75 25.04 17.20
C SER A 540 -8.99 23.78 16.84
N ALA A 541 -8.74 22.91 17.82
CA ALA A 541 -8.66 21.49 17.53
C ALA A 541 -10.09 20.94 17.39
N GLY A 542 -10.37 20.19 16.34
CA GLY A 542 -11.65 19.52 16.13
C GLY A 542 -11.47 18.02 16.15
N MET A 543 -12.33 17.29 16.86
CA MET A 543 -12.50 15.86 16.69
C MET A 543 -13.77 15.61 15.87
N PHE A 544 -13.60 15.09 14.66
CA PHE A 544 -14.64 14.96 13.65
C PHE A 544 -15.14 13.53 13.62
N LEU A 545 -16.43 13.34 13.90
CA LEU A 545 -17.18 12.13 13.62
C LEU A 545 -17.84 12.28 12.26
N PHE A 546 -17.32 11.58 11.26
CA PHE A 546 -17.91 11.57 9.93
C PHE A 546 -18.95 10.47 9.80
N ARG A 547 -20.04 10.84 9.11
CA ARG A 547 -21.29 10.10 8.89
C ARG A 547 -22.31 10.23 10.02
N TRP A 548 -22.79 11.46 10.18
CA TRP A 548 -23.91 11.77 11.06
C TRP A 548 -25.12 12.32 10.30
N ARG A 549 -26.34 11.90 10.66
CA ARG A 549 -27.63 12.42 10.16
C ARG A 549 -28.42 13.08 11.29
N ASP A 550 -29.40 13.92 10.95
CA ASP A 550 -30.32 14.52 11.93
C ASP A 550 -31.00 13.46 12.81
N GLY A 551 -31.06 13.73 14.12
CA GLY A 551 -31.74 12.87 15.10
C GLY A 551 -31.00 11.60 15.51
N THR A 552 -29.70 11.49 15.21
CA THR A 552 -28.98 10.26 15.52
C THR A 552 -28.81 10.08 17.05
N GLU A 553 -29.08 8.86 17.48
CA GLU A 553 -29.06 8.38 18.86
C GLU A 553 -27.65 7.90 19.25
N GLY A 554 -27.41 7.61 20.53
CA GLY A 554 -26.13 7.03 20.97
C GLY A 554 -25.01 8.03 21.29
N LEU A 555 -25.28 9.34 21.30
CA LEU A 555 -24.33 10.32 21.84
C LEU A 555 -24.62 10.63 23.30
N PHE A 556 -23.57 10.71 24.09
CA PHE A 556 -23.68 11.10 25.48
C PHE A 556 -22.57 12.09 25.86
N VAL A 557 -22.92 13.04 26.72
CA VAL A 557 -21.95 13.78 27.52
C VAL A 557 -21.96 13.17 28.91
N ASN A 558 -20.86 12.52 29.28
CA ASN A 558 -20.81 11.62 30.43
C ASN A 558 -21.91 10.55 30.32
N ARG A 559 -22.95 10.62 31.17
CA ARG A 559 -24.10 9.69 31.16
C ARG A 559 -25.36 10.30 30.55
N GLU A 560 -25.33 11.59 30.23
CA GLU A 560 -26.51 12.30 29.76
C GLU A 560 -26.57 12.23 28.23
N PRO A 561 -27.67 11.74 27.64
CA PRO A 561 -27.81 11.70 26.20
C PRO A 561 -27.84 13.12 25.63
N VAL A 562 -27.17 13.34 24.49
CA VAL A 562 -27.20 14.63 23.78
C VAL A 562 -28.55 14.78 23.10
N LYS A 563 -29.37 15.72 23.58
CA LYS A 563 -30.73 15.95 23.07
C LYS A 563 -30.81 16.99 21.96
N SER A 564 -29.79 17.84 21.83
CA SER A 564 -29.74 18.92 20.84
C SER A 564 -28.30 19.35 20.59
N LEU A 565 -28.00 19.83 19.39
CA LEU A 565 -26.74 20.48 19.04
C LEU A 565 -27.00 21.97 18.72
N PRO A 566 -26.07 22.88 19.05
CA PRO A 566 -24.80 22.63 19.71
C PRO A 566 -24.95 22.28 21.21
N THR A 567 -23.98 21.53 21.76
CA THR A 567 -23.89 21.22 23.20
C THR A 567 -22.49 21.55 23.70
N GLU A 568 -22.39 22.28 24.82
CA GLU A 568 -21.11 22.64 25.45
C GLU A 568 -20.65 21.55 26.43
N LEU A 569 -19.37 21.22 26.40
CA LEU A 569 -18.72 20.28 27.34
C LEU A 569 -17.93 21.05 28.39
N LYS A 570 -18.09 20.68 29.65
CA LYS A 570 -17.29 21.23 30.76
C LYS A 570 -15.89 20.59 30.77
N PRO A 571 -14.89 21.26 31.36
CA PRO A 571 -13.59 20.64 31.58
C PRO A 571 -13.71 19.31 32.31
N GLY A 572 -13.14 18.25 31.72
CA GLY A 572 -13.18 16.89 32.27
C GLY A 572 -14.36 16.03 31.81
N ASP A 573 -15.34 16.60 31.09
CA ASP A 573 -16.43 15.82 30.50
C ASP A 573 -15.92 14.89 29.39
N TRP A 574 -16.60 13.75 29.25
CA TRP A 574 -16.41 12.80 28.16
C TRP A 574 -17.52 12.92 27.13
N TRP A 575 -17.18 12.91 25.85
CA TRP A 575 -18.08 12.63 24.75
C TRP A 575 -18.04 11.13 24.45
N PHE A 576 -19.17 10.45 24.63
CA PHE A 576 -19.32 9.05 24.28
C PHE A 576 -20.16 8.88 23.01
N ILE A 577 -19.80 7.85 22.24
CA ILE A 577 -20.52 7.37 21.06
C ILE A 577 -20.80 5.88 21.29
N HIS A 578 -22.07 5.49 21.13
CA HIS A 578 -22.54 4.11 21.16
C HIS A 578 -23.14 3.78 19.80
N ASP A 579 -22.55 2.81 19.11
CA ASP A 579 -22.99 2.35 17.79
C ASP A 579 -23.00 0.81 17.77
N GLY A 580 -24.14 0.24 18.18
CA GLY A 580 -24.31 -1.20 18.30
C GLY A 580 -23.28 -1.82 19.23
N ASP A 581 -22.46 -2.72 18.68
CA ASP A 581 -21.42 -3.42 19.45
C ASP A 581 -20.13 -2.60 19.61
N THR A 582 -20.04 -1.39 19.05
CA THR A 582 -18.86 -0.52 19.14
C THR A 582 -19.10 0.71 20.01
N TYR A 583 -18.13 1.05 20.85
CA TYR A 583 -18.14 2.15 21.80
C TYR A 583 -16.92 3.05 21.60
N VAL A 584 -17.12 4.37 21.69
CA VAL A 584 -16.02 5.34 21.63
C VAL A 584 -16.17 6.37 22.75
N ALA A 585 -15.04 6.76 23.33
CA ALA A 585 -14.95 7.80 24.35
C ALA A 585 -13.89 8.83 23.93
N VAL A 586 -14.27 10.10 23.92
CA VAL A 586 -13.39 11.22 23.63
C VAL A 586 -13.42 12.20 24.80
N ARG A 587 -12.27 12.46 25.40
CA ARG A 587 -12.11 13.49 26.44
C ARG A 587 -11.21 14.62 25.95
N PRO A 588 -11.71 15.86 25.85
CA PRO A 588 -10.85 17.01 25.64
C PRO A 588 -9.82 17.15 26.77
N LEU A 589 -8.56 17.33 26.40
CA LEU A 589 -7.49 17.71 27.34
C LEU A 589 -7.60 19.19 27.71
N GLU A 590 -6.76 19.69 28.63
CA GLU A 590 -6.74 21.13 28.91
C GLU A 590 -6.35 21.91 27.64
N PHE A 591 -6.92 23.11 27.47
CA PHE A 591 -6.64 23.94 26.31
C PHE A 591 -6.22 25.35 26.70
N THR A 592 -5.43 25.98 25.84
CA THR A 592 -5.04 27.38 26.00
C THR A 592 -6.12 28.27 25.41
N ASN A 593 -6.75 29.13 26.22
CA ASN A 593 -7.54 30.24 25.71
C ASN A 593 -6.60 31.39 25.33
N LEU A 594 -6.32 31.56 24.04
CA LEU A 594 -5.52 32.67 23.53
C LEU A 594 -6.28 33.99 23.66
N ARG A 595 -7.56 34.03 23.25
CA ARG A 595 -8.47 35.17 23.39
C ARG A 595 -9.90 34.79 23.00
N GLY A 596 -10.89 35.39 23.66
CA GLY A 596 -12.30 35.27 23.33
C GLY A 596 -13.07 34.25 24.17
N PRO A 597 -14.36 34.01 23.84
CA PRO A 597 -15.23 33.07 24.55
C PRO A 597 -14.96 31.62 24.11
N CYS A 598 -13.72 31.16 24.27
CA CYS A 598 -13.28 29.82 23.90
C CYS A 598 -13.92 28.74 24.77
N LYS A 599 -14.41 27.68 24.13
CA LYS A 599 -15.12 26.58 24.79
C LYS A 599 -14.92 25.25 24.06
N ASN A 600 -15.30 24.15 24.72
CA ASN A 600 -15.46 22.85 24.07
C ASN A 600 -16.92 22.70 23.64
N THR A 601 -17.19 22.55 22.34
CA THR A 601 -18.57 22.47 21.82
C THR A 601 -18.72 21.32 20.83
N LEU A 602 -19.71 20.47 21.06
CA LEU A 602 -20.25 19.57 20.05
C LEU A 602 -21.16 20.35 19.11
N GLU A 603 -20.83 20.34 17.81
CA GLU A 603 -21.56 21.03 16.77
C GLU A 603 -21.92 20.06 15.64
N GLN A 604 -23.08 20.29 15.05
CA GLN A 604 -23.46 19.63 13.81
C GLN A 604 -22.89 20.38 12.60
N ARG A 605 -22.43 19.60 11.62
CA ARG A 605 -21.89 20.03 10.34
C ARG A 605 -22.46 19.17 9.21
N THR A 606 -22.18 19.50 7.95
CA THR A 606 -22.68 18.73 6.81
C THR A 606 -22.13 17.31 6.90
N HIS A 607 -23.01 16.33 7.17
CA HIS A 607 -22.66 14.90 7.35
C HIS A 607 -21.69 14.59 8.51
N GLN A 608 -21.49 15.51 9.45
CA GLN A 608 -20.52 15.37 10.53
C GLN A 608 -21.04 15.90 11.87
N ILE A 609 -20.51 15.33 12.95
CA ILE A 609 -20.45 16.00 14.24
C ILE A 609 -19.00 16.33 14.55
N VAL A 610 -18.78 17.51 15.09
CA VAL A 610 -17.45 17.95 15.48
C VAL A 610 -17.46 18.38 16.93
N LEU A 611 -16.54 17.81 17.71
CA LEU A 611 -16.16 18.36 19.01
C LEU A 611 -15.04 19.36 18.79
N TYR A 612 -15.38 20.65 18.75
CA TYR A 612 -14.39 21.71 18.71
C TYR A 612 -13.89 22.04 20.11
N GLN A 613 -12.58 22.16 20.24
CA GLN A 613 -11.87 22.73 21.37
C GLN A 613 -11.21 24.03 20.92
N ASP A 614 -11.83 25.16 21.25
CA ASP A 614 -11.42 26.47 20.76
C ASP A 614 -10.18 26.99 21.49
N ASN A 615 -9.16 27.41 20.74
CA ASN A 615 -8.07 28.24 21.27
C ASN A 615 -8.34 29.73 21.10
N TYR A 616 -9.11 30.12 20.09
CA TYR A 616 -9.45 31.51 19.80
C TYR A 616 -10.84 31.63 19.19
N VAL A 617 -11.60 32.64 19.61
CA VAL A 617 -12.86 33.07 18.98
C VAL A 617 -12.94 34.61 19.02
N GLY A 618 -13.01 35.28 17.87
CA GLY A 618 -13.05 36.74 17.85
C GLY A 618 -13.01 37.37 16.46
N GLU A 619 -12.76 38.68 16.41
CA GLU A 619 -12.77 39.45 15.17
C GLU A 619 -11.41 39.58 14.47
N THR A 620 -10.32 39.54 15.24
CA THR A 620 -8.95 39.65 14.74
C THR A 620 -7.98 38.85 15.60
N ILE A 621 -7.03 38.16 14.97
CA ILE A 621 -5.92 37.46 15.64
C ILE A 621 -4.71 38.38 15.90
N GLU A 622 -4.81 39.66 15.55
CA GLU A 622 -3.77 40.66 15.84
C GLU A 622 -3.36 40.65 17.32
N GLY A 623 -2.06 40.72 17.59
CA GLY A 623 -1.49 40.70 18.94
C GLY A 623 -1.21 39.31 19.53
N ILE A 624 -1.59 38.21 18.87
CA ILE A 624 -1.15 36.87 19.26
C ILE A 624 0.27 36.65 18.71
N THR A 625 1.25 36.49 19.60
CA THR A 625 2.65 36.28 19.21
C THR A 625 2.89 34.87 18.70
N ASP A 626 3.95 34.67 17.92
CA ASP A 626 4.32 33.33 17.42
C ASP A 626 4.61 32.36 18.57
N GLU A 627 5.21 32.86 19.66
CA GLU A 627 5.42 32.06 20.88
C GLU A 627 4.10 31.64 21.54
N GLN A 628 3.10 32.51 21.61
CA GLN A 628 1.77 32.16 22.13
C GLN A 628 1.08 31.11 21.25
N TRP A 629 1.23 31.21 19.93
CA TRP A 629 0.72 30.22 18.99
C TRP A 629 1.33 28.84 19.22
N ILE A 630 2.65 28.77 19.33
CA ILE A 630 3.38 27.51 19.54
C ILE A 630 3.03 26.91 20.90
N LYS A 631 2.79 27.74 21.93
CA LYS A 631 2.36 27.32 23.27
C LYS A 631 0.85 27.09 23.38
N ALA A 632 0.06 27.35 22.34
CA ALA A 632 -1.36 27.04 22.36
C ALA A 632 -1.53 25.53 22.44
N ARG A 633 -2.19 25.04 23.49
CA ARG A 633 -2.41 23.63 23.75
C ARG A 633 -3.84 23.27 23.41
N SER A 634 -4.02 22.12 22.77
CA SER A 634 -5.31 21.44 22.58
C SER A 634 -5.07 19.94 22.47
N GLY A 635 -6.08 19.10 22.52
CA GLY A 635 -5.90 17.67 22.35
C GLY A 635 -7.01 16.84 22.96
N PHE A 636 -6.89 15.53 22.79
CA PHE A 636 -7.92 14.57 23.14
C PHE A 636 -7.29 13.30 23.73
N ILE A 637 -7.98 12.67 24.66
CA ILE A 637 -7.83 11.24 24.92
C ILE A 637 -8.95 10.55 24.16
N VAL A 638 -8.59 9.52 23.40
CA VAL A 638 -9.53 8.71 22.63
C VAL A 638 -9.39 7.28 23.09
N GLU A 639 -10.51 6.63 23.41
CA GLU A 639 -10.55 5.22 23.71
C GLU A 639 -11.70 4.55 22.95
N MET A 640 -11.41 3.43 22.30
CA MET A 640 -12.41 2.57 21.66
C MET A 640 -12.65 1.33 22.51
N GLY A 641 -13.81 0.72 22.34
CA GLY A 641 -14.15 -0.55 22.94
C GLY A 641 -15.25 -1.23 22.16
N ASP A 642 -15.44 -2.53 22.40
CA ASP A 642 -16.57 -3.27 21.87
C ASP A 642 -17.26 -4.15 22.93
N ILE A 643 -18.34 -4.82 22.52
CA ILE A 643 -19.12 -5.71 23.38
C ILE A 643 -18.29 -6.88 23.92
N ASP A 644 -17.32 -7.41 23.15
CA ASP A 644 -16.47 -8.52 23.58
C ASP A 644 -15.48 -8.06 24.68
N GLU A 645 -15.05 -6.80 24.63
CA GLU A 645 -14.13 -6.21 25.61
C GLU A 645 -14.81 -5.71 26.90
N TYR A 646 -16.01 -5.14 26.80
CA TYR A 646 -16.67 -4.42 27.90
C TYR A 646 -18.03 -4.99 28.32
N GLU A 647 -18.56 -5.99 27.61
CA GLU A 647 -19.89 -6.60 27.78
C GLU A 647 -21.08 -5.67 27.51
N SER A 648 -20.95 -4.37 27.78
CA SER A 648 -21.98 -3.35 27.56
C SER A 648 -21.39 -1.93 27.49
N PHE A 649 -22.13 -1.04 26.85
CA PHE A 649 -21.79 0.39 26.79
C PHE A 649 -21.75 1.03 28.18
N GLU A 650 -22.63 0.65 29.10
CA GLU A 650 -22.66 1.19 30.46
C GLU A 650 -21.39 0.83 31.25
N ASN A 651 -20.87 -0.39 31.07
CA ASN A 651 -19.61 -0.83 31.66
C ASN A 651 -18.42 -0.07 31.08
N PHE A 652 -18.42 0.17 29.77
CA PHE A 652 -17.44 1.01 29.09
C PHE A 652 -17.44 2.44 29.67
N GLN A 653 -18.60 3.10 29.71
CA GLN A 653 -18.76 4.43 30.32
C GLN A 653 -18.31 4.46 31.77
N LYS A 654 -18.71 3.46 32.58
CA LYS A 654 -18.32 3.36 33.99
C LYS A 654 -16.81 3.24 34.17
N THR A 655 -16.11 2.60 33.24
CA THR A 655 -14.65 2.47 33.27
C THR A 655 -13.99 3.81 32.91
N MET A 656 -14.44 4.46 31.84
CA MET A 656 -13.89 5.76 31.39
C MET A 656 -14.13 6.88 32.40
N LEU A 657 -15.29 6.91 33.05
CA LEU A 657 -15.62 7.90 34.07
C LEU A 657 -14.80 7.77 35.36
N LYS A 658 -14.06 6.66 35.55
CA LYS A 658 -13.09 6.50 36.65
C LYS A 658 -11.70 7.00 36.29
N ALA A 659 -11.48 7.42 35.05
CA ALA A 659 -10.15 7.80 34.60
C ALA A 659 -9.72 9.17 35.16
N GLU A 660 -8.52 9.21 35.70
CA GLU A 660 -7.84 10.42 36.13
C GLU A 660 -6.93 10.92 35.01
N VAL A 661 -6.95 12.24 34.79
CA VAL A 661 -6.01 12.91 33.88
C VAL A 661 -5.31 13.99 34.68
N LYS A 662 -3.98 13.91 34.75
CA LYS A 662 -3.12 14.93 35.34
C LYS A 662 -2.36 15.59 34.20
N GLU A 663 -2.47 16.90 34.10
CA GLU A 663 -1.80 17.69 33.08
C GLU A 663 -0.95 18.79 33.71
N ASN A 664 0.23 19.05 33.14
CA ASN A 664 0.98 20.26 33.38
C ASN A 664 1.69 20.69 32.10
N ALA A 665 2.00 21.98 32.00
CA ALA A 665 2.83 22.50 30.93
C ALA A 665 3.87 23.46 31.49
N ASP A 666 5.08 23.35 30.98
CA ASP A 666 6.21 24.24 31.28
C ASP A 666 6.85 24.69 29.97
N GLY A 667 6.66 25.96 29.62
CA GLY A 667 7.09 26.51 28.34
C GLY A 667 6.48 25.76 27.14
N PHE A 668 7.33 25.04 26.39
CA PHE A 668 6.95 24.23 25.22
C PHE A 668 6.72 22.75 25.55
N VAL A 669 6.96 22.34 26.80
CA VAL A 669 6.78 20.96 27.22
C VAL A 669 5.39 20.79 27.80
N ARG A 670 4.62 19.88 27.21
CA ARG A 670 3.34 19.43 27.77
C ARG A 670 3.50 18.03 28.35
N HIS A 671 3.02 17.84 29.56
CA HIS A 671 3.05 16.58 30.27
C HIS A 671 1.62 16.14 30.58
N ILE A 672 1.25 14.96 30.09
CA ILE A 672 -0.07 14.36 30.26
C ILE A 672 0.13 13.00 30.91
N LYS A 673 -0.59 12.72 31.99
CA LYS A 673 -0.73 11.40 32.59
C LYS A 673 -2.19 11.00 32.62
N TYR A 674 -2.53 9.90 31.97
CA TYR A 674 -3.84 9.27 31.94
C TYR A 674 -3.80 7.97 32.74
N GLU A 675 -4.71 7.81 33.69
CA GLU A 675 -4.79 6.62 34.55
C GLU A 675 -6.24 6.14 34.62
N ARG A 676 -6.49 4.87 34.32
CA ARG A 676 -7.77 4.20 34.56
C ARG A 676 -7.51 2.78 35.10
N PRO A 677 -8.54 2.05 35.58
CA PRO A 677 -8.34 0.66 35.97
C PRO A 677 -7.68 -0.16 34.85
N GLY A 678 -6.53 -0.75 35.16
CA GLY A 678 -5.77 -1.60 34.24
C GLY A 678 -4.87 -0.89 33.22
N LEU A 679 -4.82 0.45 33.20
CA LEU A 679 -3.99 1.20 32.25
C LEU A 679 -3.48 2.53 32.82
N SER A 680 -2.18 2.78 32.68
CA SER A 680 -1.54 4.07 32.91
C SER A 680 -0.74 4.47 31.68
N MET A 681 -0.91 5.68 31.17
CA MET A 681 -0.15 6.23 30.05
C MET A 681 0.40 7.60 30.43
N GLU A 682 1.68 7.84 30.20
CA GLU A 682 2.35 9.11 30.52
C GLU A 682 3.15 9.60 29.31
N MET A 683 2.95 10.86 28.92
CA MET A 683 3.60 11.47 27.78
C MET A 683 4.12 12.86 28.14
N LYS A 684 5.40 13.12 27.87
CA LYS A 684 5.99 14.47 27.86
C LYS A 684 6.44 14.78 26.44
N TRP A 685 5.84 15.80 25.84
CA TRP A 685 6.09 16.19 24.45
C TRP A 685 6.48 17.66 24.37
N HIS A 686 7.57 17.94 23.68
CA HIS A 686 8.08 19.28 23.45
C HIS A 686 7.53 19.81 22.12
N CYS A 687 6.49 20.64 22.15
CA CYS A 687 5.69 20.98 20.97
C CYS A 687 6.44 21.78 19.89
N TYR A 688 7.50 22.50 20.23
CA TYR A 688 8.30 23.27 19.26
C TYR A 688 9.33 22.40 18.52
N GLU A 689 10.08 21.58 19.24
CA GLU A 689 11.04 20.62 18.66
C GLU A 689 10.37 19.32 18.18
N GLU A 690 9.10 19.12 18.50
CA GLU A 690 8.31 17.89 18.26
C GLU A 690 8.91 16.63 18.89
N LYS A 691 9.75 16.78 19.93
CA LYS A 691 10.44 15.66 20.58
C LYS A 691 9.65 15.11 21.75
N TYR A 692 9.69 13.79 21.89
CA TYR A 692 9.22 13.10 23.09
C TYR A 692 10.32 13.08 24.15
N LEU A 693 10.03 13.66 25.32
CA LEU A 693 10.90 13.63 26.50
C LEU A 693 10.57 12.43 27.40
N LEU A 694 9.35 11.91 27.30
CA LEU A 694 8.88 10.73 28.03
C LEU A 694 7.70 10.12 27.28
N ARG A 695 7.67 8.79 27.18
CA ARG A 695 6.53 8.00 26.75
C ARG A 695 6.50 6.71 27.55
N GLN A 696 5.50 6.54 28.39
CA GLN A 696 5.38 5.36 29.25
C GLN A 696 3.98 4.77 29.18
N ILE A 697 3.94 3.44 29.20
CA ILE A 697 2.74 2.62 29.31
C ILE A 697 2.94 1.71 30.52
N ASN A 698 2.04 1.78 31.48
CA ASN A 698 2.08 1.02 32.74
C ASN A 698 3.41 1.16 33.49
N GLY A 699 4.01 2.36 33.46
CA GLY A 699 5.29 2.67 34.10
C GLY A 699 6.53 2.14 33.39
N VAL A 700 6.36 1.55 32.20
CA VAL A 700 7.44 1.07 31.33
C VAL A 700 7.55 2.00 30.13
N ASP A 701 8.76 2.29 29.69
CA ASP A 701 8.97 3.09 28.48
C ASP A 701 8.33 2.41 27.26
N ASP A 702 7.58 3.20 26.47
CA ASP A 702 6.99 2.72 25.22
C ASP A 702 8.11 2.31 24.26
N PRO A 703 8.21 1.03 23.85
CA PRO A 703 9.32 0.57 23.05
C PRO A 703 9.31 1.24 21.68
N TRP A 704 10.49 1.69 21.25
CA TRP A 704 10.69 2.12 19.89
C TRP A 704 10.87 0.90 18.99
N VAL A 705 9.95 0.71 18.05
CA VAL A 705 9.89 -0.50 17.22
C VAL A 705 10.63 -0.25 15.93
N GLU A 706 11.88 -0.70 15.80
CA GLU A 706 12.71 -0.50 14.60
C GLU A 706 12.13 -1.23 13.37
N TYR A 707 11.69 -2.48 13.56
CA TYR A 707 11.19 -3.35 12.50
C TYR A 707 9.68 -3.55 12.59
N LEU A 708 9.02 -3.90 11.48
CA LEU A 708 7.59 -4.23 11.54
C LEU A 708 7.33 -5.40 12.48
N TYR A 709 6.35 -5.22 13.36
CA TYR A 709 5.78 -6.26 14.20
C TYR A 709 4.26 -6.30 14.08
N SER A 710 3.72 -7.48 13.81
CA SER A 710 2.30 -7.84 13.91
C SER A 710 2.20 -9.32 14.28
N PRO A 711 1.12 -9.78 14.94
CA PRO A 711 0.93 -11.20 15.23
C PRO A 711 1.14 -12.16 14.05
N GLU A 712 0.79 -11.73 12.84
CA GLU A 712 0.89 -12.54 11.60
C GLU A 712 2.19 -12.30 10.82
N PHE A 713 2.93 -11.23 11.10
CA PHE A 713 4.13 -10.91 10.32
C PHE A 713 5.15 -10.10 11.14
N VAL A 714 6.41 -10.53 11.08
CA VAL A 714 7.51 -9.86 11.77
C VAL A 714 8.74 -9.75 10.90
N VAL A 715 9.45 -8.64 11.06
CA VAL A 715 10.77 -8.38 10.51
C VAL A 715 11.74 -8.23 11.67
N GLY A 716 12.98 -8.67 11.52
CA GLY A 716 14.02 -8.35 12.51
C GLY A 716 15.35 -9.01 12.20
N ASN A 717 16.37 -8.62 12.96
CA ASN A 717 17.75 -9.07 12.84
C ASN A 717 18.33 -9.66 14.14
N SER A 718 17.50 -9.92 15.14
CA SER A 718 17.90 -10.45 16.46
C SER A 718 18.55 -11.83 16.39
N GLY A 719 18.36 -12.56 15.29
CA GLY A 719 18.68 -13.98 15.16
C GLY A 719 17.53 -14.91 15.55
N GLU A 720 16.47 -14.39 16.16
CA GLU A 720 15.25 -15.14 16.50
C GLU A 720 14.01 -14.24 16.40
N LEU A 721 13.09 -14.59 15.50
CA LEU A 721 11.85 -13.87 15.26
C LEU A 721 10.66 -14.70 15.73
N HIS A 722 9.69 -14.04 16.35
CA HIS A 722 8.48 -14.69 16.87
C HIS A 722 7.23 -14.05 16.26
N THR A 723 6.37 -14.89 15.73
CA THR A 723 4.95 -14.58 15.53
C THR A 723 4.15 -15.16 16.70
N HIS A 724 2.82 -15.12 16.64
CA HIS A 724 1.98 -15.67 17.71
C HIS A 724 2.13 -17.20 17.91
N ASP A 725 2.51 -17.95 16.89
CA ASP A 725 2.62 -19.42 16.95
C ASP A 725 3.87 -20.01 16.25
N ALA A 726 4.66 -19.22 15.52
CA ALA A 726 5.88 -19.69 14.85
C ALA A 726 7.13 -18.89 15.26
N VAL A 727 8.27 -19.59 15.23
CA VAL A 727 9.60 -19.04 15.56
C VAL A 727 10.55 -19.28 14.38
N LEU A 728 11.30 -18.26 14.00
CA LEU A 728 12.33 -18.35 12.97
C LEU A 728 13.69 -17.97 13.56
N LYS A 729 14.65 -18.89 13.50
CA LYS A 729 16.03 -18.68 13.96
C LYS A 729 17.00 -18.57 12.79
N THR A 730 18.00 -17.72 12.94
CA THR A 730 19.07 -17.42 11.97
C THR A 730 20.29 -16.82 12.65
N THR A 731 21.26 -16.35 11.86
CA THR A 731 22.39 -15.55 12.34
C THR A 731 21.93 -14.16 12.76
N SER A 732 22.36 -13.70 13.94
CA SER A 732 22.13 -12.32 14.41
C SER A 732 22.76 -11.28 13.47
N ASN A 733 22.19 -10.07 13.44
CA ASN A 733 22.54 -8.94 12.57
C ASN A 733 22.19 -9.10 11.09
N GLU A 734 21.46 -10.17 10.73
CA GLU A 734 20.92 -10.39 9.38
C GLU A 734 19.40 -10.32 9.45
N THR A 735 18.79 -9.47 8.62
CA THR A 735 17.33 -9.35 8.60
C THR A 735 16.69 -10.56 7.92
N LEU A 736 15.66 -11.13 8.54
CA LEU A 736 14.73 -12.08 7.94
C LEU A 736 13.30 -11.60 8.16
N TRP A 737 12.37 -12.13 7.37
CA TRP A 737 10.94 -11.92 7.59
C TRP A 737 10.25 -13.25 7.85
N LEU A 738 9.31 -13.24 8.79
CA LEU A 738 8.49 -14.38 9.14
C LEU A 738 7.02 -13.98 9.03
N PHE A 739 6.29 -14.72 8.20
CA PHE A 739 4.84 -14.70 8.10
C PHE A 739 4.30 -15.95 8.78
N SER A 740 3.26 -15.79 9.57
CA SER A 740 2.39 -16.87 10.03
C SER A 740 0.95 -16.50 9.72
N CYS A 741 0.14 -17.49 9.35
CA CYS A 741 -1.31 -17.40 9.42
C CYS A 741 -1.86 -18.70 9.99
N THR A 742 -2.09 -18.72 11.31
CA THR A 742 -2.58 -19.91 12.01
C THR A 742 -3.85 -20.50 11.40
N PRO A 743 -4.89 -19.70 11.05
CA PRO A 743 -6.14 -20.27 10.58
C PRO A 743 -6.04 -21.04 9.26
N SER A 744 -5.10 -20.66 8.38
CA SER A 744 -4.81 -21.43 7.16
C SER A 744 -3.61 -22.37 7.30
N GLN A 745 -2.98 -22.41 8.48
CA GLN A 745 -1.76 -23.17 8.78
C GLN A 745 -0.68 -22.96 7.72
N THR A 746 -0.43 -21.69 7.37
CA THR A 746 0.57 -21.30 6.38
C THR A 746 1.65 -20.43 7.00
N TYR A 747 2.90 -20.80 6.79
CA TYR A 747 4.08 -20.17 7.36
C TYR A 747 5.07 -19.84 6.25
N VAL A 748 5.56 -18.61 6.20
CA VAL A 748 6.48 -18.18 5.15
C VAL A 748 7.71 -17.53 5.75
N VAL A 749 8.87 -18.02 5.31
CA VAL A 749 10.18 -17.46 5.66
C VAL A 749 10.73 -16.74 4.45
N TYR A 750 11.13 -15.49 4.63
CA TYR A 750 11.74 -14.67 3.59
C TYR A 750 13.20 -14.40 3.93
N GLN A 751 14.09 -14.70 2.99
CA GLN A 751 15.50 -14.32 2.99
C GLN A 751 15.67 -13.20 1.96
N PRO A 752 15.79 -11.93 2.39
CA PRO A 752 15.77 -10.77 1.51
C PRO A 752 17.16 -10.32 1.04
N HIS A 753 18.21 -11.14 1.15
CA HIS A 753 19.58 -10.74 0.83
C HIS A 753 20.12 -11.45 -0.42
N PRO A 754 20.07 -10.83 -1.61
CA PRO A 754 20.49 -11.43 -2.89
C PRO A 754 21.85 -12.12 -2.90
N HIS A 755 22.80 -11.62 -2.12
CA HIS A 755 24.19 -12.07 -2.11
C HIS A 755 24.58 -12.91 -0.89
N ARG A 756 23.63 -13.24 -0.01
CA ARG A 756 23.89 -14.02 1.20
C ARG A 756 23.12 -15.32 1.17
N GLN A 757 23.74 -16.35 1.75
CA GLN A 757 23.04 -17.57 2.14
C GLN A 757 23.03 -17.59 3.65
N LEU A 758 21.84 -17.75 4.25
CA LEU A 758 21.67 -17.70 5.69
C LEU A 758 21.14 -19.04 6.20
N PRO A 759 21.59 -19.51 7.37
CA PRO A 759 20.91 -20.62 8.02
C PRO A 759 19.49 -20.17 8.40
N LEU A 760 18.52 -21.07 8.25
CA LEU A 760 17.19 -20.88 8.82
C LEU A 760 16.74 -22.13 9.57
N GLU A 761 16.08 -21.92 10.69
CA GLU A 761 15.32 -22.91 11.44
C GLU A 761 13.94 -22.32 11.72
N LEU A 762 12.93 -22.77 10.99
CA LEU A 762 11.53 -22.47 11.24
C LEU A 762 10.97 -23.53 12.19
N ASP A 763 10.42 -23.12 13.32
CA ASP A 763 9.62 -23.95 14.22
C ASP A 763 8.18 -23.46 14.17
N SER A 764 7.25 -24.34 13.80
CA SER A 764 5.83 -24.03 13.62
C SER A 764 4.98 -25.21 14.08
N PRO A 765 3.67 -25.02 14.35
CA PRO A 765 2.76 -26.10 14.72
C PRO A 765 2.68 -27.26 13.70
N ILE A 766 3.02 -27.02 12.43
CA ILE A 766 2.92 -28.05 11.37
C ILE A 766 4.26 -28.75 11.09
N ALA A 767 5.38 -28.09 11.34
CA ALA A 767 6.71 -28.63 11.07
C ALA A 767 7.82 -27.78 11.71
N ARG A 768 8.95 -28.45 11.98
CA ARG A 768 10.26 -27.81 12.12
C ARG A 768 11.04 -27.99 10.82
N ILE A 769 11.51 -26.91 10.22
CA ILE A 769 12.21 -26.89 8.93
C ILE A 769 13.59 -26.26 9.11
N GLU A 770 14.63 -26.97 8.72
CA GLU A 770 16.03 -26.54 8.85
C GLU A 770 16.71 -26.48 7.49
N SER A 771 17.47 -25.41 7.25
CA SER A 771 18.40 -25.28 6.13
C SER A 771 19.65 -24.56 6.60
N GLU A 772 20.82 -25.19 6.45
CA GLU A 772 22.10 -24.58 6.85
C GLU A 772 22.44 -23.34 6.01
N ARG A 773 21.96 -23.29 4.77
CA ARG A 773 22.30 -22.25 3.78
C ARG A 773 21.15 -22.02 2.82
N PHE A 774 20.15 -21.26 3.26
CA PHE A 774 19.04 -20.85 2.42
C PHE A 774 19.41 -19.61 1.59
N PRO A 775 19.23 -19.65 0.26
CA PRO A 775 19.58 -18.55 -0.62
C PRO A 775 18.47 -17.49 -0.68
N PHE A 776 18.73 -16.39 -1.39
CA PHE A 776 17.77 -15.31 -1.65
C PHE A 776 16.42 -15.79 -2.20
N GLY A 777 15.34 -15.46 -1.49
CA GLY A 777 13.99 -15.85 -1.84
C GLY A 777 13.12 -16.17 -0.63
N LYS A 778 12.15 -17.06 -0.80
CA LYS A 778 11.21 -17.47 0.24
C LYS A 778 10.95 -18.98 0.27
N LEU A 779 10.57 -19.47 1.45
CA LEU A 779 10.05 -20.81 1.70
C LEU A 779 8.66 -20.69 2.31
N VAL A 780 7.68 -21.36 1.72
CA VAL A 780 6.31 -21.48 2.19
C VAL A 780 6.12 -22.91 2.68
N ALA A 781 5.63 -23.06 3.91
CA ALA A 781 5.17 -24.32 4.46
C ALA A 781 3.69 -24.21 4.77
N ARG A 782 2.88 -25.11 4.21
CA ARG A 782 1.44 -25.14 4.48
C ARG A 782 0.96 -26.55 4.76
N LYS A 783 -0.03 -26.66 5.65
CA LYS A 783 -0.75 -27.91 5.85
C LYS A 783 -2.05 -27.89 5.06
N THR A 784 -2.25 -28.94 4.26
CA THR A 784 -3.44 -29.09 3.42
C THR A 784 -4.61 -29.66 4.21
N ALA A 785 -5.81 -29.58 3.64
CA ALA A 785 -7.02 -30.19 4.22
C ALA A 785 -6.89 -31.71 4.41
N ASP A 786 -6.05 -32.39 3.61
CA ASP A 786 -5.77 -33.82 3.70
C ASP A 786 -4.60 -34.13 4.67
N GLU A 787 -4.26 -33.19 5.56
CA GLU A 787 -3.21 -33.31 6.57
C GLU A 787 -1.79 -33.50 5.99
N GLN A 788 -1.60 -33.32 4.69
CA GLN A 788 -0.29 -33.34 4.04
C GLN A 788 0.44 -32.01 4.25
N LEU A 789 1.77 -32.06 4.38
CA LEU A 789 2.62 -30.88 4.40
C LEU A 789 3.16 -30.59 3.00
N GLU A 790 2.92 -29.38 2.51
CA GLU A 790 3.45 -28.91 1.24
C GLU A 790 4.50 -27.83 1.48
N ILE A 791 5.65 -27.99 0.82
CA ILE A 791 6.76 -27.04 0.84
C ILE A 791 6.92 -26.40 -0.54
N GLU A 792 6.71 -25.11 -0.63
CA GLU A 792 6.97 -24.35 -1.86
C GLU A 792 8.14 -23.40 -1.63
N ILE A 793 9.13 -23.44 -2.51
CA ILE A 793 10.32 -22.60 -2.39
C ILE A 793 10.50 -21.81 -3.67
N ASN A 794 10.49 -20.48 -3.57
CA ASN A 794 10.90 -19.59 -4.65
C ASN A 794 12.17 -18.88 -4.23
N ALA A 795 13.32 -19.41 -4.65
CA ALA A 795 14.62 -18.91 -4.23
C ALA A 795 15.69 -19.10 -5.30
N SER A 796 16.83 -18.42 -5.16
CA SER A 796 17.95 -18.43 -6.11
C SER A 796 18.75 -19.75 -6.12
N PHE A 797 18.08 -20.87 -5.84
CA PHE A 797 18.54 -22.20 -6.25
C PHE A 797 18.70 -22.21 -7.77
N ARG A 798 19.93 -22.48 -8.23
CA ARG A 798 20.22 -22.59 -9.67
C ARG A 798 19.90 -24.02 -10.13
N PRO A 799 18.85 -24.26 -10.93
CA PRO A 799 18.63 -25.58 -11.48
C PRO A 799 19.79 -25.94 -12.42
N PHE A 800 20.40 -27.11 -12.19
CA PHE A 800 21.46 -27.64 -13.04
C PHE A 800 20.99 -28.90 -13.75
N TRP A 801 21.10 -28.89 -15.09
CA TRP A 801 20.76 -30.02 -15.96
C TRP A 801 21.88 -31.08 -16.08
N SER A 802 22.92 -31.00 -15.24
CA SER A 802 24.15 -31.83 -15.28
C SER A 802 24.21 -32.89 -14.17
N SER A 803 25.15 -33.83 -14.26
CA SER A 803 25.29 -34.98 -13.34
C SER A 803 25.66 -34.57 -11.90
N VAL A 804 25.13 -35.29 -10.91
CA VAL A 804 25.37 -35.13 -9.45
C VAL A 804 26.85 -34.94 -9.10
N HIS A 805 27.75 -35.70 -9.72
CA HIS A 805 29.17 -35.73 -9.36
C HIS A 805 29.94 -34.44 -9.73
N TRP A 806 29.76 -33.94 -10.96
CA TRP A 806 30.38 -32.69 -11.42
C TRP A 806 29.88 -31.47 -10.63
N ARG A 807 28.61 -31.50 -10.19
CA ARG A 807 28.01 -30.45 -9.35
C ARG A 807 28.67 -30.36 -7.98
N ALA A 808 28.86 -31.50 -7.31
CA ALA A 808 29.53 -31.55 -6.02
C ALA A 808 30.97 -30.99 -6.07
N GLU A 809 31.71 -31.23 -7.16
CA GLU A 809 33.06 -30.66 -7.33
C GLU A 809 33.07 -29.15 -7.53
N VAL A 810 32.18 -28.60 -8.35
CA VAL A 810 32.10 -27.15 -8.60
C VAL A 810 31.68 -26.41 -7.32
N TRP A 811 30.69 -26.91 -6.59
CA TRP A 811 30.23 -26.29 -5.35
C TRP A 811 31.24 -26.41 -4.21
N LYS A 812 31.95 -27.53 -4.11
CA LYS A 812 33.05 -27.68 -3.15
C LYS A 812 34.22 -26.73 -3.46
N LYS A 813 34.46 -26.42 -4.74
CA LYS A 813 35.45 -25.40 -5.16
C LYS A 813 34.99 -23.97 -4.88
N LEU A 814 33.69 -23.68 -4.94
CA LEU A 814 33.12 -22.35 -4.70
C LEU A 814 32.81 -22.08 -3.22
N GLY A 815 32.84 -23.10 -2.35
CA GLY A 815 32.58 -22.95 -0.90
C GLY A 815 31.10 -22.69 -0.55
N THR A 816 30.18 -22.87 -1.49
CA THR A 816 28.80 -22.37 -1.46
C THR A 816 27.72 -23.44 -1.61
N HIS A 817 28.03 -24.72 -1.35
CA HIS A 817 27.06 -25.82 -1.43
C HIS A 817 25.87 -25.56 -0.49
N PRO A 818 24.64 -25.32 -0.99
CA PRO A 818 23.50 -25.10 -0.11
C PRO A 818 23.17 -26.39 0.66
N GLY A 819 22.62 -26.24 1.87
CA GLY A 819 22.23 -27.38 2.67
C GLY A 819 21.04 -28.12 2.08
N ASN A 820 20.90 -29.40 2.42
CA ASN A 820 19.60 -30.06 2.30
C ASN A 820 18.58 -29.32 3.17
N ILE A 821 17.32 -29.35 2.76
CA ILE A 821 16.22 -28.87 3.61
C ILE A 821 15.71 -30.08 4.39
N LEU A 822 15.81 -30.00 5.71
CA LEU A 822 15.38 -31.05 6.64
C LEU A 822 14.04 -30.64 7.25
N ILE A 823 13.08 -31.56 7.24
CA ILE A 823 11.72 -31.28 7.69
C ILE A 823 11.33 -32.35 8.71
N TYR A 824 11.01 -31.89 9.92
CA TYR A 824 10.52 -32.70 11.03
C TYR A 824 9.04 -32.38 11.20
N THR A 825 8.18 -33.36 10.91
CA THR A 825 6.72 -33.20 10.95
C THR A 825 6.08 -34.55 11.23
N ASP A 826 4.87 -34.51 11.80
CA ASP A 826 4.02 -35.68 11.99
C ASP A 826 3.18 -36.00 10.73
N ALA A 827 3.23 -35.14 9.70
CA ALA A 827 2.53 -35.38 8.43
C ALA A 827 2.98 -36.71 7.78
N GLU A 828 2.01 -37.50 7.34
CA GLU A 828 2.27 -38.80 6.71
C GLU A 828 2.97 -38.66 5.35
N GLN A 829 2.74 -37.53 4.68
CA GLN A 829 3.27 -37.19 3.37
C GLN A 829 3.78 -35.74 3.35
N VAL A 830 4.91 -35.55 2.68
CA VAL A 830 5.50 -34.24 2.38
C VAL A 830 5.71 -34.12 0.88
N THR A 831 5.20 -33.05 0.28
CA THR A 831 5.49 -32.67 -1.12
C THR A 831 6.32 -31.41 -1.16
N ALA A 832 7.09 -31.23 -2.23
CA ALA A 832 7.92 -30.05 -2.38
C ALA A 832 8.03 -29.57 -3.82
N THR A 833 8.02 -28.26 -4.00
CA THR A 833 8.35 -27.59 -5.27
C THR A 833 9.44 -26.55 -5.05
N ILE A 834 10.37 -26.43 -6.01
CA ILE A 834 11.38 -25.36 -6.04
C ILE A 834 11.26 -24.64 -7.38
N ASN A 835 10.99 -23.33 -7.34
CA ASN A 835 10.81 -22.47 -8.52
C ASN A 835 9.80 -23.06 -9.52
N GLY A 836 8.72 -23.67 -9.00
CA GLY A 836 7.67 -24.32 -9.80
C GLY A 836 7.97 -25.75 -10.26
N ASP A 837 9.17 -26.27 -10.02
CA ASP A 837 9.52 -27.66 -10.34
C ASP A 837 9.28 -28.59 -9.16
N GLU A 838 8.57 -29.70 -9.39
CA GLU A 838 8.39 -30.77 -8.39
C GLU A 838 9.73 -31.40 -8.00
N MET A 839 9.95 -31.53 -6.69
CA MET A 839 11.15 -32.10 -6.10
C MET A 839 10.88 -33.45 -5.47
N SER A 840 11.88 -34.34 -5.53
CA SER A 840 11.82 -35.60 -4.80
C SER A 840 12.05 -35.35 -3.31
N VAL A 841 11.12 -35.81 -2.47
CA VAL A 841 11.21 -35.77 -1.02
C VAL A 841 11.42 -37.18 -0.49
N ASN A 842 12.53 -37.40 0.22
CA ASN A 842 12.86 -38.71 0.78
C ASN A 842 12.78 -38.67 2.30
N SER A 843 12.23 -39.72 2.93
CA SER A 843 12.28 -39.85 4.38
C SER A 843 13.49 -40.67 4.81
N GLU A 844 14.20 -40.22 5.85
CA GLU A 844 15.25 -40.98 6.52
C GLU A 844 15.11 -40.89 8.04
N ILE A 845 15.86 -41.72 8.78
CA ILE A 845 15.86 -41.69 10.25
C ILE A 845 17.11 -40.95 10.74
N ARG A 846 16.93 -39.80 11.37
CA ARG A 846 18.01 -39.06 12.08
C ARG A 846 17.66 -38.96 13.55
N ASN A 847 18.62 -39.27 14.43
CA ASN A 847 18.43 -39.19 15.88
C ASN A 847 17.14 -39.91 16.38
N ARG A 848 16.84 -41.08 15.79
CA ARG A 848 15.62 -41.88 16.06
C ARG A 848 14.30 -41.20 15.69
N ARG A 849 14.31 -40.12 14.91
CA ARG A 849 13.13 -39.46 14.38
C ARG A 849 13.10 -39.58 12.86
N LYS A 850 11.90 -39.71 12.29
CA LYS A 850 11.69 -39.60 10.85
C LYS A 850 11.92 -38.14 10.45
N VAL A 851 12.73 -37.94 9.42
CA VAL A 851 13.05 -36.63 8.84
C VAL A 851 12.84 -36.72 7.35
N TRP A 852 12.11 -35.77 6.79
CA TRP A 852 11.97 -35.63 5.35
C TRP A 852 13.07 -34.72 4.83
N VAL A 853 13.66 -35.09 3.69
CA VAL A 853 14.82 -34.43 3.12
C VAL A 853 14.50 -34.04 1.69
N ILE A 854 14.60 -32.74 1.42
CA ILE A 854 14.61 -32.19 0.07
C ILE A 854 16.08 -31.96 -0.31
N ASP A 855 16.56 -32.74 -1.27
CA ASP A 855 17.79 -32.43 -1.98
C ASP A 855 17.48 -31.33 -3.00
N THR A 856 17.85 -30.09 -2.65
CA THR A 856 17.62 -28.88 -3.44
C THR A 856 18.30 -28.90 -4.81
N TYR A 857 19.17 -29.89 -5.06
CA TYR A 857 19.83 -30.13 -6.34
C TYR A 857 19.57 -31.54 -6.89
N ALA A 858 18.53 -32.24 -6.45
CA ALA A 858 18.09 -33.48 -7.10
C ALA A 858 17.89 -33.25 -8.61
N ARG A 859 18.15 -34.27 -9.43
CA ARG A 859 18.02 -34.13 -10.89
C ARG A 859 16.55 -33.91 -11.26
N ILE A 860 16.23 -32.71 -11.72
CA ILE A 860 14.94 -32.42 -12.33
C ILE A 860 14.90 -33.11 -13.71
N PRO A 861 13.86 -33.93 -14.04
CA PRO A 861 13.73 -34.54 -15.35
C PRO A 861 13.74 -33.48 -16.46
N ARG A 862 14.38 -33.74 -17.61
CA ARG A 862 14.36 -32.77 -18.73
C ARG A 862 12.92 -32.58 -19.20
N ILE A 863 12.56 -31.39 -19.68
CA ILE A 863 11.23 -31.13 -20.28
C ILE A 863 10.89 -32.19 -21.36
N ARG A 864 11.89 -32.62 -22.15
CA ARG A 864 11.74 -33.70 -23.14
C ARG A 864 11.36 -35.06 -22.54
N ASP A 865 11.82 -35.35 -21.32
CA ASP A 865 11.50 -36.58 -20.56
C ASP A 865 10.09 -36.51 -19.95
N ARG A 866 9.57 -35.29 -19.67
CA ARG A 866 8.20 -35.05 -19.18
C ARG A 866 7.14 -35.28 -20.28
N VAL A 867 7.42 -34.87 -21.52
CA VAL A 867 6.51 -35.06 -22.68
C VAL A 867 6.48 -36.52 -23.15
N GLY A 868 7.57 -37.27 -22.97
CA GLY A 868 7.66 -38.69 -23.35
C GLY A 868 6.84 -39.66 -22.48
N LYS A 869 6.45 -39.28 -21.25
CA LYS A 869 5.71 -40.15 -20.32
C LYS A 869 4.18 -40.11 -20.45
N ARG A 870 3.61 -39.24 -21.29
CA ARG A 870 2.17 -39.26 -21.63
C ARG A 870 1.81 -40.20 -22.80
N ARG A 871 2.76 -41.00 -23.27
CA ARG A 871 2.53 -42.13 -24.20
C ARG A 871 3.08 -43.40 -23.57
N GLY A 872 2.35 -43.92 -22.59
CA GLY A 872 2.52 -45.24 -21.99
C GLY A 872 1.15 -45.76 -21.63
#